data_AF-A0A7L0VW00-F1
#
_entry.id   AF-A0A7L0VW00-F1
#
_cell.length_a   1.000
_cell.length_b   1.000
_cell.length_c   1.000
_cell.angle_alpha   90.00
_cell.angle_beta   90.00
_cell.angle_gamma   90.00
#
_symmetry.space_group_name_H-M   'P 1'
#
loop_
_entity.id
_entity.type
_entity.pdbx_description
1 polymer ?
#
loop_
_entity_poly.entity_id
_entity_poly.type
_entity_poly.pdbx_seq_one_letter_code
_entity_poly.pdbx_strand_id
1 'polypeptide(L)'
;YIQAATSPKDIVIIVDVSGSMKGLRMTIAKHTIVTILDTLGENDFVNIIAYNDYVHFIEPCFKGILVQADRDNREHFKQLVDELQAKGVGTVNKALTESFKILREFREAGQGGLCNQAIMLITDGAVEDYEAVFEKYNWPDRKVRVFTYLIGREVTFAPNVKWIACNNKGYYTQISTLADVQENVMEYLHVLSRPMVINHDHDIIWTEAYMDSALFASQAQSLLLMTTVAMPVFSKKNETRSHGILLGVVGSDVPLRELLKLAPRYKLGVHGYAFLNTNNGYILSHPDLRPLYKEGKKLKPKPNYNSVDLSEVEWEDRDEILRTAMINGETGYLSMDVKVPVDKGKRVLFLTNDYFFTDISGTPFSLGVVLSRGHGEYILLGNTSVEEGLHDLLQPDLSLANEWIYCITDIDPDHRKLSQLEAVIRFLTGEEPDLECDEELVQEVLFDAVVTAPMEAYWTTLALNMSTETEAGVEMAFLGTRAGLMRSTLYVGSEKLSNRKFLTRKDKESIFTMDHFPLWYRRAAEHPPGSFIYSIVSEDDSEGGGLLKVVTVSTAVAVSVDGKMGIAAAVGVQIKLELLQRKFWMAMQQCSALDGACPLSCQDDVLNCFLIDNNGFILVSKRPAETGKFLGEVDGSVMTQLLNMGMFRRVTMYDYQAMCKVPYHHHSGARPLLSPIYAFLAAVKWLISDFLIFLLEFNMSSFWHSDNLADAKAVFHHSHKHKKHDTLQPCDTEYPVFVYEPAIKETNGLIECGDCQKMFVAQQIASSNLLLLVTDATCDCSIFPPVLLDAKEVNPAHNASVKCDRMRSQKLRRRPDTCHAFHPEENAQDCGGAAELSISPTLLFLPPVLLLR
;
A
#
# COMPACT_ATOMS: atom_id res chain seq x y z
N TYR A 1 -12.01 -13.44 -12.05
CA TYR A 1 -12.76 -14.70 -12.22
C TYR A 1 -13.87 -14.85 -11.17
N ILE A 2 -13.53 -15.01 -9.89
CA ILE A 2 -14.52 -15.33 -8.82
C ILE A 2 -15.66 -14.31 -8.74
N GLN A 3 -15.34 -13.00 -8.69
CA GLN A 3 -16.35 -11.95 -8.58
C GLN A 3 -17.38 -12.01 -9.73
N ALA A 4 -16.94 -12.24 -10.97
CA ALA A 4 -17.81 -12.37 -12.15
C ALA A 4 -18.55 -13.71 -12.23
N ALA A 5 -18.06 -14.76 -11.58
CA ALA A 5 -18.65 -16.09 -11.62
C ALA A 5 -19.79 -16.28 -10.59
N THR A 6 -19.80 -15.50 -9.51
CA THR A 6 -20.76 -15.68 -8.40
C THR A 6 -21.18 -14.35 -7.79
N SER A 7 -22.45 -14.24 -7.39
CA SER A 7 -22.94 -13.10 -6.60
C SER A 7 -22.45 -13.14 -5.13
N PRO A 8 -22.49 -12.01 -4.40
CA PRO A 8 -22.06 -11.92 -3.01
C PRO A 8 -22.66 -13.00 -2.10
N LYS A 9 -21.90 -13.43 -1.09
CA LYS A 9 -22.28 -14.58 -0.24
C LYS A 9 -21.99 -14.37 1.24
N ASP A 10 -22.94 -14.80 2.07
CA ASP A 10 -22.88 -14.87 3.53
C ASP A 10 -22.64 -16.34 3.93
N ILE A 11 -21.44 -16.66 4.42
CA ILE A 11 -20.98 -18.03 4.67
C ILE A 11 -20.71 -18.26 6.16
N VAL A 12 -21.19 -19.40 6.68
CA VAL A 12 -20.72 -19.96 7.95
C VAL A 12 -19.92 -21.23 7.68
N ILE A 13 -18.64 -21.22 8.03
CA ILE A 13 -17.77 -22.39 7.93
C ILE A 13 -17.84 -23.16 9.26
N ILE A 14 -18.21 -24.43 9.20
CA ILE A 14 -18.30 -25.32 10.36
C ILE A 14 -17.17 -26.35 10.24
N VAL A 15 -16.26 -26.41 11.22
CA VAL A 15 -15.14 -27.35 11.24
C VAL A 15 -15.21 -28.32 12.41
N ASP A 16 -15.06 -29.61 12.09
CA ASP A 16 -14.91 -30.68 13.08
C ASP A 16 -13.54 -30.60 13.77
N VAL A 17 -13.54 -30.41 15.09
CA VAL A 17 -12.32 -30.47 15.91
C VAL A 17 -12.36 -31.64 16.90
N SER A 18 -13.15 -32.67 16.62
CA SER A 18 -13.19 -33.89 17.43
C SER A 18 -11.88 -34.70 17.34
N GLY A 19 -11.72 -35.66 18.25
CA GLY A 19 -10.50 -36.47 18.35
C GLY A 19 -10.16 -37.28 17.09
N SER A 20 -11.14 -37.60 16.24
CA SER A 20 -10.94 -38.34 14.98
C SER A 20 -10.19 -37.53 13.93
N MET A 21 -10.27 -36.21 13.99
CA MET A 21 -9.59 -35.29 13.08
C MET A 21 -8.09 -35.16 13.36
N LYS A 22 -7.54 -35.79 14.42
CA LYS A 22 -6.13 -35.63 14.80
C LYS A 22 -5.16 -36.11 13.70
N GLY A 23 -4.08 -35.35 13.49
CA GLY A 23 -3.03 -35.69 12.52
C GLY A 23 -3.31 -35.11 11.13
N LEU A 24 -3.18 -35.93 10.09
CA LEU A 24 -3.28 -35.48 8.69
C LEU A 24 -4.66 -34.87 8.36
N ARG A 25 -5.75 -35.40 8.92
CA ARG A 25 -7.12 -34.91 8.68
C ARG A 25 -7.27 -33.44 9.09
N MET A 26 -6.78 -33.06 10.28
CA MET A 26 -6.77 -31.66 10.74
C MET A 26 -5.90 -30.78 9.83
N THR A 27 -4.74 -31.26 9.37
CA THR A 27 -3.91 -30.49 8.43
C THR A 27 -4.61 -30.24 7.10
N ILE A 28 -5.32 -31.25 6.57
CA ILE A 28 -6.13 -31.09 5.36
C ILE A 28 -7.29 -30.11 5.63
N ALA A 29 -8.02 -30.27 6.73
CA ALA A 29 -9.13 -29.37 7.09
C ALA A 29 -8.69 -27.91 7.23
N LYS A 30 -7.55 -27.66 7.89
CA LYS A 30 -6.94 -26.32 7.98
C LYS A 30 -6.65 -25.75 6.59
N HIS A 31 -6.00 -26.54 5.74
CA HIS A 31 -5.70 -26.12 4.36
C HIS A 31 -6.98 -25.84 3.56
N THR A 32 -8.02 -26.67 3.70
CA THR A 32 -9.34 -26.46 3.08
C THR A 32 -9.97 -25.15 3.51
N ILE A 33 -9.93 -24.81 4.81
CA ILE A 33 -10.46 -23.54 5.32
C ILE A 33 -9.68 -22.37 4.73
N VAL A 34 -8.34 -22.43 4.72
CA VAL A 34 -7.49 -21.38 4.14
C VAL A 34 -7.83 -21.19 2.65
N THR A 35 -7.96 -22.27 1.89
CA THR A 35 -8.35 -22.22 0.47
C THR A 35 -9.76 -21.63 0.28
N ILE A 36 -10.73 -21.97 1.15
CA ILE A 36 -12.07 -21.35 1.11
C ILE A 36 -11.97 -19.84 1.38
N LEU A 37 -11.22 -19.41 2.39
CA LEU A 37 -11.04 -17.98 2.70
C LEU A 37 -10.41 -17.22 1.53
N ASP A 38 -9.47 -17.83 0.80
CA ASP A 38 -8.85 -17.23 -0.39
C ASP A 38 -9.85 -17.03 -1.55
N THR A 39 -10.95 -17.78 -1.58
CA THR A 39 -12.03 -17.60 -2.58
C THR A 39 -13.06 -16.53 -2.23
N LEU A 40 -12.99 -15.93 -1.04
CA LEU A 40 -13.91 -14.87 -0.64
C LEU A 40 -13.44 -13.51 -1.16
N GLY A 41 -14.38 -12.69 -1.63
CA GLY A 41 -14.15 -11.29 -1.98
C GLY A 41 -14.59 -10.35 -0.86
N GLU A 42 -14.36 -9.06 -1.03
CA GLU A 42 -14.69 -8.03 -0.03
C GLU A 42 -16.21 -7.84 0.15
N ASN A 43 -17.00 -8.19 -0.86
CA ASN A 43 -18.46 -8.16 -0.76
C ASN A 43 -19.06 -9.34 0.04
N ASP A 44 -18.24 -10.31 0.43
CA ASP A 44 -18.66 -11.53 1.11
C ASP A 44 -18.52 -11.40 2.63
N PHE A 45 -19.33 -12.18 3.36
CA PHE A 45 -19.30 -12.22 4.81
C PHE A 45 -19.04 -13.63 5.30
N VAL A 46 -18.22 -13.76 6.33
CA VAL A 46 -17.79 -15.06 6.86
C VAL A 46 -17.71 -15.07 8.38
N ASN A 47 -17.99 -16.24 8.95
CA ASN A 47 -17.59 -16.59 10.31
C ASN A 47 -17.25 -18.09 10.36
N ILE A 48 -16.38 -18.47 11.28
CA ILE A 48 -15.89 -19.84 11.41
C ILE A 48 -16.20 -20.38 12.80
N ILE A 49 -16.87 -21.53 12.82
CA ILE A 49 -17.32 -22.23 14.01
C ILE A 49 -16.60 -23.58 14.08
N ALA A 50 -15.85 -23.81 15.14
CA ALA A 50 -15.28 -25.10 15.48
C ALA A 50 -16.20 -25.86 16.44
N TYR A 51 -16.44 -27.14 16.21
CA TYR A 51 -17.29 -27.95 17.08
C TYR A 51 -16.61 -29.22 17.59
N ASN A 52 -16.88 -29.52 18.84
CA ASN A 52 -16.65 -30.81 19.50
C ASN A 52 -17.87 -31.10 20.38
N ASP A 53 -17.68 -31.30 21.69
CA ASP A 53 -18.75 -31.44 22.69
C ASP A 53 -19.56 -30.12 22.82
N TYR A 54 -18.91 -29.00 22.50
CA TYR A 54 -19.44 -27.65 22.51
C TYR A 54 -19.16 -26.94 21.17
N VAL A 55 -19.88 -25.83 20.97
CA VAL A 55 -19.70 -24.95 19.81
C VAL A 55 -18.78 -23.81 20.21
N HIS A 56 -17.65 -23.67 19.51
CA HIS A 56 -16.64 -22.66 19.75
C HIS A 56 -16.51 -21.76 18.52
N PHE A 57 -16.60 -20.45 18.71
CA PHE A 57 -16.21 -19.50 17.67
C PHE A 57 -14.70 -19.42 17.64
N ILE A 58 -14.09 -19.50 16.46
CA ILE A 58 -12.63 -19.40 16.31
C ILE A 58 -12.14 -18.07 16.88
N GLU A 59 -12.86 -16.99 16.57
CA GLU A 59 -12.67 -15.68 17.16
C GLU A 59 -13.84 -15.38 18.13
N PRO A 60 -13.61 -15.39 19.45
CA PRO A 60 -14.65 -15.06 20.44
C PRO A 60 -15.31 -13.71 20.20
N CYS A 61 -14.60 -12.77 19.59
CA CYS A 61 -15.12 -11.49 19.18
C CYS A 61 -16.26 -11.57 18.18
N PHE A 62 -16.30 -12.57 17.31
CA PHE A 62 -17.33 -12.66 16.27
C PHE A 62 -18.48 -13.58 16.68
N LYS A 63 -18.68 -13.76 17.98
CA LYS A 63 -19.77 -14.57 18.51
C LYS A 63 -21.13 -14.02 18.05
N GLY A 64 -21.85 -14.83 17.27
CA GLY A 64 -23.21 -14.52 16.82
C GLY A 64 -23.31 -13.56 15.63
N ILE A 65 -22.20 -13.10 15.07
CA ILE A 65 -22.20 -12.13 13.95
C ILE A 65 -21.36 -12.67 12.77
N LEU A 66 -21.64 -12.16 11.58
CA LEU A 66 -20.80 -12.36 10.40
C LEU A 66 -19.95 -11.11 10.17
N VAL A 67 -18.69 -11.31 9.78
CA VAL A 67 -17.77 -10.20 9.48
C VAL A 67 -17.45 -10.18 8.00
N GLN A 68 -17.15 -9.00 7.47
CA GLN A 68 -16.74 -8.83 6.09
C GLN A 68 -15.44 -9.62 5.84
N ALA A 69 -15.34 -10.30 4.71
CA ALA A 69 -14.19 -11.10 4.32
C ALA A 69 -13.04 -10.24 3.79
N ASP A 70 -12.77 -9.13 4.46
CA ASP A 70 -11.64 -8.24 4.19
C ASP A 70 -10.33 -8.98 4.38
N ARG A 71 -9.27 -8.47 3.74
CA ARG A 71 -7.96 -9.10 3.81
C ARG A 71 -7.45 -9.25 5.25
N ASP A 72 -7.62 -8.23 6.07
CA ASP A 72 -7.23 -8.24 7.48
C ASP A 72 -7.99 -9.32 8.28
N ASN A 73 -9.32 -9.39 8.11
CA ASN A 73 -10.15 -10.39 8.77
C ASN A 73 -9.80 -11.81 8.30
N ARG A 74 -9.56 -12.00 7.01
CA ARG A 74 -9.14 -13.30 6.45
C ARG A 74 -7.79 -13.75 6.96
N GLU A 75 -6.78 -12.88 6.96
CA GLU A 75 -5.45 -13.21 7.49
C GLU A 75 -5.51 -13.49 8.99
N HIS A 76 -6.32 -12.75 9.76
CA HIS A 76 -6.58 -13.03 11.16
C HIS A 76 -7.23 -14.41 11.37
N PHE A 77 -8.24 -14.76 10.58
CA PHE A 77 -8.82 -16.10 10.62
C PHE A 77 -7.81 -17.19 10.26
N LYS A 78 -6.95 -17.00 9.25
CA LYS A 78 -5.91 -17.98 8.89
C LYS A 78 -4.96 -18.24 10.05
N GLN A 79 -4.53 -17.20 10.77
CA GLN A 79 -3.68 -17.34 11.96
C GLN A 79 -4.35 -18.18 13.05
N LEU A 80 -5.64 -17.92 13.33
CA LEU A 80 -6.39 -18.68 14.34
C LEU A 80 -6.70 -20.13 13.90
N VAL A 81 -6.93 -20.35 12.61
CA VAL A 81 -7.13 -21.70 12.03
C VAL A 81 -5.87 -22.56 12.20
N ASP A 82 -4.68 -21.97 12.04
CA ASP A 82 -3.40 -22.66 12.26
C ASP A 82 -3.23 -23.14 13.71
N GLU A 83 -3.84 -22.47 14.68
CA GLU A 83 -3.78 -22.83 16.11
C GLU A 83 -4.76 -23.94 16.52
N LEU A 84 -5.71 -24.33 15.65
CA LEU A 84 -6.73 -25.33 15.99
C LEU A 84 -6.14 -26.70 16.37
N GLN A 85 -6.73 -27.32 17.39
CA GLN A 85 -6.33 -28.63 17.89
C GLN A 85 -7.54 -29.56 18.06
N ALA A 86 -7.39 -30.81 17.61
CA ALA A 86 -8.41 -31.85 17.72
C ALA A 86 -8.54 -32.38 19.16
N LYS A 87 -9.73 -32.24 19.78
CA LYS A 87 -10.10 -32.71 21.14
C LYS A 87 -11.62 -32.94 21.27
N GLY A 88 -12.02 -33.96 22.04
CA GLY A 88 -13.43 -34.22 22.38
C GLY A 88 -14.18 -35.05 21.34
N VAL A 89 -15.51 -35.13 21.47
CA VAL A 89 -16.41 -35.86 20.55
C VAL A 89 -17.18 -34.84 19.69
N GLY A 90 -17.37 -35.09 18.39
CA GLY A 90 -18.04 -34.14 17.49
C GLY A 90 -19.56 -34.17 17.60
N THR A 91 -20.21 -33.05 17.93
CA THR A 91 -21.68 -32.90 17.91
C THR A 91 -22.17 -31.89 16.85
N VAL A 92 -22.43 -32.36 15.63
CA VAL A 92 -22.79 -31.52 14.46
C VAL A 92 -24.11 -30.76 14.66
N ASN A 93 -25.11 -31.38 15.31
CA ASN A 93 -26.45 -30.81 15.51
C ASN A 93 -26.42 -29.40 16.16
N LYS A 94 -25.63 -29.23 17.22
CA LYS A 94 -25.50 -27.94 17.92
C LYS A 94 -24.88 -26.88 17.01
N ALA A 95 -23.87 -27.25 16.24
CA ALA A 95 -23.18 -26.34 15.32
C ALA A 95 -24.12 -25.89 14.19
N LEU A 96 -24.84 -26.82 13.55
CA LEU A 96 -25.83 -26.49 12.51
C LEU A 96 -26.92 -25.55 13.02
N THR A 97 -27.45 -25.81 14.22
CA THR A 97 -28.49 -24.96 14.83
C THR A 97 -28.00 -23.53 15.04
N GLU A 98 -26.76 -23.36 15.52
CA GLU A 98 -26.17 -22.03 15.72
C GLU A 98 -25.90 -21.32 14.39
N SER A 99 -25.41 -22.03 13.37
CA SER A 99 -25.17 -21.47 12.03
C SER A 99 -26.45 -20.93 11.38
N PHE A 100 -27.55 -21.67 11.44
CA PHE A 100 -28.84 -21.19 10.92
C PHE A 100 -29.36 -19.97 11.67
N LYS A 101 -29.14 -19.91 12.99
CA LYS A 101 -29.52 -18.76 13.81
C LYS A 101 -28.76 -17.51 13.38
N ILE A 102 -27.44 -17.59 13.23
CA ILE A 102 -26.59 -16.49 12.78
C ILE A 102 -27.03 -15.98 11.40
N LEU A 103 -27.20 -16.89 10.43
CA LEU A 103 -27.60 -16.51 9.06
C LEU A 103 -28.99 -15.84 9.03
N ARG A 104 -29.92 -16.27 9.88
CA ARG A 104 -31.24 -15.64 9.98
C ARG A 104 -31.18 -14.26 10.61
N GLU A 105 -30.49 -14.12 11.74
CA GLU A 105 -30.34 -12.84 12.46
C GLU A 105 -29.65 -11.81 11.57
N PHE A 106 -28.62 -12.22 10.83
CA PHE A 106 -27.90 -11.33 9.92
C PHE A 106 -28.74 -10.87 8.72
N ARG A 107 -29.61 -11.75 8.21
CA ARG A 107 -30.58 -11.42 7.16
C ARG A 107 -31.65 -10.45 7.65
N GLU A 108 -32.16 -10.64 8.86
CA GLU A 108 -33.17 -9.77 9.47
C GLU A 108 -32.59 -8.39 9.83
N ALA A 109 -31.34 -8.33 10.29
CA ALA A 109 -30.64 -7.08 10.57
C ALA A 109 -30.31 -6.28 9.30
N GLY A 110 -30.36 -6.90 8.12
CA GLY A 110 -30.03 -6.24 6.86
C GLY A 110 -28.58 -5.78 6.81
N GLN A 111 -27.65 -6.45 7.51
CA GLN A 111 -26.22 -6.10 7.58
C GLN A 111 -25.36 -6.89 6.58
N GLY A 112 -25.89 -7.98 6.00
CA GLY A 112 -25.13 -8.86 5.11
C GLY A 112 -25.09 -8.51 3.64
N GLY A 113 -24.60 -9.46 2.83
CA GLY A 113 -24.70 -9.43 1.38
C GLY A 113 -26.15 -9.52 0.89
N LEU A 114 -27.07 -10.04 1.71
CA LEU A 114 -28.50 -10.25 1.40
C LEU A 114 -28.73 -11.00 0.09
N CYS A 115 -27.78 -11.86 -0.27
CA CYS A 115 -27.77 -12.57 -1.52
C CYS A 115 -27.70 -14.07 -1.26
N ASN A 116 -26.55 -14.71 -1.53
CA ASN A 116 -26.37 -16.13 -1.25
C ASN A 116 -26.12 -16.36 0.24
N GLN A 117 -26.82 -17.34 0.84
CA GLN A 117 -26.51 -17.83 2.19
C GLN A 117 -26.06 -19.27 2.11
N ALA A 118 -24.90 -19.58 2.69
CA ALA A 118 -24.36 -20.93 2.66
C ALA A 118 -23.71 -21.37 3.97
N ILE A 119 -23.80 -22.68 4.23
CA ILE A 119 -23.10 -23.36 5.32
C ILE A 119 -22.10 -24.33 4.69
N MET A 120 -20.85 -24.26 5.09
CA MET A 120 -19.79 -25.16 4.63
C MET A 120 -19.36 -26.06 5.79
N LEU A 121 -19.72 -27.35 5.75
CA LEU A 121 -19.41 -28.35 6.77
C LEU A 121 -18.15 -29.14 6.39
N ILE A 122 -17.10 -29.06 7.21
CA ILE A 122 -15.84 -29.77 7.05
C ILE A 122 -15.72 -30.81 8.17
N THR A 123 -15.79 -32.09 7.83
CA THR A 123 -15.79 -33.20 8.80
C THR A 123 -15.20 -34.47 8.20
N ASP A 124 -14.74 -35.40 9.03
CA ASP A 124 -14.39 -36.76 8.60
C ASP A 124 -15.57 -37.74 8.65
N GLY A 125 -16.73 -37.32 9.13
CA GLY A 125 -17.97 -38.09 9.03
C GLY A 125 -19.14 -37.56 9.84
N ALA A 126 -20.36 -37.88 9.41
CA ALA A 126 -21.59 -37.63 10.14
C ALA A 126 -22.27 -38.96 10.52
N VAL A 127 -22.62 -39.12 11.81
CA VAL A 127 -23.29 -40.32 12.31
C VAL A 127 -24.76 -40.39 11.87
N GLU A 128 -25.42 -39.24 11.75
CA GLU A 128 -26.84 -39.09 11.40
C GLU A 128 -27.03 -38.02 10.30
N ASP A 129 -28.21 -38.04 9.68
CA ASP A 129 -28.58 -37.13 8.58
C ASP A 129 -29.15 -35.78 9.06
N TYR A 130 -29.37 -35.63 10.38
CA TYR A 130 -29.84 -34.41 11.06
C TYR A 130 -31.10 -33.75 10.44
N GLU A 131 -31.98 -34.54 9.82
CA GLU A 131 -33.19 -34.09 9.10
C GLU A 131 -34.05 -33.11 9.91
N ALA A 132 -34.27 -33.38 11.20
CA ALA A 132 -35.07 -32.54 12.09
C ALA A 132 -34.57 -31.08 12.20
N VAL A 133 -33.27 -30.83 11.99
CA VAL A 133 -32.70 -29.48 11.98
C VAL A 133 -33.08 -28.76 10.68
N PHE A 134 -32.97 -29.45 9.54
CA PHE A 134 -33.28 -28.88 8.22
C PHE A 134 -34.78 -28.63 8.05
N GLU A 135 -35.63 -29.53 8.55
CA GLU A 135 -37.08 -29.34 8.59
C GLU A 135 -37.48 -28.08 9.37
N LYS A 136 -36.79 -27.80 10.48
CA LYS A 136 -37.09 -26.65 11.34
C LYS A 136 -36.58 -25.32 10.79
N TYR A 137 -35.38 -25.31 10.19
CA TYR A 137 -34.67 -24.06 9.88
C TYR A 137 -34.57 -23.72 8.38
N ASN A 138 -34.64 -24.71 7.47
CA ASN A 138 -34.37 -24.48 6.04
C ASN A 138 -35.53 -24.90 5.11
N TRP A 139 -36.34 -25.88 5.48
CA TRP A 139 -37.44 -26.39 4.64
C TRP A 139 -38.76 -25.63 4.87
N PRO A 140 -39.63 -25.50 3.85
CA PRO A 140 -39.56 -26.11 2.51
C PRO A 140 -38.73 -25.32 1.48
N ASP A 141 -38.44 -24.04 1.72
CA ASP A 141 -37.90 -23.12 0.71
C ASP A 141 -36.44 -23.43 0.31
N ARG A 142 -35.65 -24.03 1.21
CA ARG A 142 -34.23 -24.35 1.05
C ARG A 142 -33.43 -23.13 0.58
N LYS A 143 -33.54 -22.03 1.33
CA LYS A 143 -32.88 -20.76 1.01
C LYS A 143 -31.39 -20.79 1.30
N VAL A 144 -30.98 -21.56 2.32
CA VAL A 144 -29.58 -21.73 2.69
C VAL A 144 -29.03 -22.97 2.00
N ARG A 145 -27.92 -22.80 1.26
CA ARG A 145 -27.21 -23.91 0.60
C ARG A 145 -26.24 -24.57 1.57
N VAL A 146 -26.15 -25.90 1.56
CA VAL A 146 -25.24 -26.63 2.47
C VAL A 146 -24.21 -27.42 1.67
N PHE A 147 -22.95 -27.02 1.78
CA PHE A 147 -21.82 -27.70 1.17
C PHE A 147 -21.12 -28.57 2.20
N THR A 148 -20.74 -29.77 1.81
CA THR A 148 -20.11 -30.74 2.72
C THR A 148 -18.80 -31.26 2.15
N TYR A 149 -17.73 -31.11 2.92
CA TYR A 149 -16.37 -31.55 2.61
C TYR A 149 -16.01 -32.72 3.52
N LEU A 150 -16.01 -33.94 2.96
CA LEU A 150 -15.59 -35.13 3.68
C LEU A 150 -14.06 -35.26 3.65
N ILE A 151 -13.42 -35.17 4.80
CA ILE A 151 -11.96 -35.23 4.94
C ILE A 151 -11.51 -36.67 5.23
N GLY A 152 -10.70 -37.22 4.32
CA GLY A 152 -10.05 -38.51 4.51
C GLY A 152 -10.38 -39.52 3.41
N ARG A 153 -9.65 -40.63 3.46
CA ARG A 153 -9.78 -41.74 2.49
C ARG A 153 -10.92 -42.69 2.82
N GLU A 154 -11.42 -42.65 4.05
CA GLU A 154 -12.50 -43.50 4.52
C GLU A 154 -13.84 -42.94 4.04
N VAL A 155 -14.64 -43.79 3.39
CA VAL A 155 -15.95 -43.42 2.81
C VAL A 155 -17.13 -43.93 3.63
N THR A 156 -16.90 -44.43 4.85
CA THR A 156 -17.94 -45.05 5.69
C THR A 156 -19.09 -44.12 6.01
N PHE A 157 -18.82 -42.82 6.14
CA PHE A 157 -19.81 -41.78 6.45
C PHE A 157 -20.22 -40.95 5.24
N ALA A 158 -19.74 -41.29 4.03
CA ALA A 158 -20.04 -40.57 2.80
C ALA A 158 -21.56 -40.49 2.48
N PRO A 159 -22.38 -41.54 2.68
CA PRO A 159 -23.81 -41.48 2.35
C PRO A 159 -24.56 -40.38 3.11
N ASN A 160 -24.34 -40.29 4.43
CA ASN A 160 -25.01 -39.32 5.29
C ASN A 160 -24.58 -37.89 4.96
N VAL A 161 -23.27 -37.68 4.80
CA VAL A 161 -22.71 -36.36 4.46
C VAL A 161 -23.17 -35.92 3.06
N LYS A 162 -23.23 -36.85 2.09
CA LYS A 162 -23.78 -36.58 0.76
C LYS A 162 -25.26 -36.23 0.81
N TRP A 163 -26.05 -36.94 1.62
CA TRP A 163 -27.48 -36.68 1.82
C TRP A 163 -27.73 -35.25 2.30
N ILE A 164 -26.93 -34.76 3.27
CA ILE A 164 -27.02 -33.40 3.80
C ILE A 164 -26.85 -32.35 2.70
N ALA A 165 -25.85 -32.50 1.82
CA ALA A 165 -25.61 -31.54 0.74
C ALA A 165 -26.70 -31.60 -0.35
N CYS A 166 -27.06 -32.80 -0.82
CA CYS A 166 -28.03 -33.01 -1.89
C CYS A 166 -29.41 -32.42 -1.55
N ASN A 167 -29.90 -32.64 -0.34
CA ASN A 167 -31.23 -32.18 0.04
C ASN A 167 -31.32 -30.68 0.29
N ASN A 168 -30.19 -30.00 0.47
CA ASN A 168 -30.10 -28.57 0.72
C ASN A 168 -29.47 -27.79 -0.45
N LYS A 169 -29.64 -28.27 -1.70
CA LYS A 169 -29.19 -27.59 -2.93
C LYS A 169 -27.70 -27.19 -2.93
N GLY A 170 -26.87 -27.96 -2.23
CA GLY A 170 -25.42 -27.75 -2.19
C GLY A 170 -24.65 -28.81 -2.96
N TYR A 171 -23.39 -29.00 -2.59
CA TYR A 171 -22.49 -29.94 -3.27
C TYR A 171 -21.66 -30.73 -2.25
N TYR A 172 -21.44 -32.01 -2.58
CA TYR A 172 -20.64 -32.94 -1.78
C TYR A 172 -19.29 -33.15 -2.47
N THR A 173 -18.20 -32.99 -1.71
CA THR A 173 -16.85 -33.29 -2.17
C THR A 173 -16.08 -34.10 -1.15
N GLN A 174 -15.22 -34.99 -1.63
CA GLN A 174 -14.34 -35.79 -0.80
C GLN A 174 -12.89 -35.34 -1.01
N ILE A 175 -12.21 -34.96 0.06
CA ILE A 175 -10.81 -34.52 0.02
C ILE A 175 -9.95 -35.55 0.72
N SER A 176 -9.18 -36.30 -0.08
CA SER A 176 -8.32 -37.37 0.41
C SER A 176 -6.89 -36.90 0.68
N THR A 177 -6.40 -35.93 -0.09
CA THR A 177 -5.03 -35.41 0.00
C THR A 177 -4.99 -33.88 -0.01
N LEU A 178 -3.84 -33.30 0.37
CA LEU A 178 -3.63 -31.85 0.33
C LEU A 178 -3.67 -31.27 -1.10
N ALA A 179 -3.28 -32.06 -2.11
CA ALA A 179 -3.29 -31.63 -3.50
C ALA A 179 -4.72 -31.50 -4.04
N ASP A 180 -5.62 -32.37 -3.59
CA ASP A 180 -7.03 -32.39 -4.04
C ASP A 180 -7.83 -31.19 -3.50
N VAL A 181 -7.31 -30.45 -2.51
CA VAL A 181 -8.05 -29.38 -1.83
C VAL A 181 -8.43 -28.27 -2.80
N GLN A 182 -7.49 -27.83 -3.65
CA GLN A 182 -7.69 -26.65 -4.48
C GLN A 182 -8.80 -26.88 -5.52
N GLU A 183 -8.80 -28.02 -6.20
CA GLU A 183 -9.81 -28.36 -7.22
C GLU A 183 -11.19 -28.56 -6.57
N ASN A 184 -11.28 -29.35 -5.50
CA ASN A 184 -12.55 -29.67 -4.84
C ASN A 184 -13.20 -28.47 -4.14
N VAL A 185 -12.42 -27.50 -3.66
CA VAL A 185 -12.98 -26.27 -3.09
C VAL A 185 -13.59 -25.40 -4.20
N MET A 186 -12.98 -25.31 -5.38
CA MET A 186 -13.49 -24.42 -6.44
C MET A 186 -14.86 -24.85 -7.00
N GLU A 187 -15.25 -26.12 -6.86
CA GLU A 187 -16.53 -26.65 -7.34
C GLU A 187 -17.77 -25.94 -6.76
N TYR A 188 -17.71 -25.42 -5.54
CA TYR A 188 -18.88 -24.72 -4.96
C TYR A 188 -19.25 -23.47 -5.77
N LEU A 189 -18.27 -22.83 -6.43
CA LEU A 189 -18.50 -21.65 -7.28
C LEU A 189 -19.39 -22.00 -8.48
N HIS A 190 -19.21 -23.17 -9.08
CA HIS A 190 -20.05 -23.63 -10.18
C HIS A 190 -21.51 -23.77 -9.73
N VAL A 191 -21.75 -24.31 -8.54
CA VAL A 191 -23.10 -24.44 -7.98
C VAL A 191 -23.73 -23.08 -7.68
N LEU A 192 -22.98 -22.14 -7.11
CA LEU A 192 -23.48 -20.78 -6.86
C LEU A 192 -23.73 -19.97 -8.14
N SER A 193 -23.06 -20.31 -9.24
CA SER A 193 -23.24 -19.65 -10.53
C SER A 193 -24.52 -20.05 -11.28
N ARG A 194 -25.13 -21.21 -10.94
CA ARG A 194 -26.28 -21.78 -11.67
C ARG A 194 -27.47 -20.80 -11.85
N PRO A 195 -27.95 -20.08 -10.81
CA PRO A 195 -29.07 -19.15 -10.98
C PRO A 195 -28.78 -18.03 -11.97
N MET A 196 -27.57 -17.47 -11.91
CA MET A 196 -27.09 -16.42 -12.82
C MET A 196 -27.06 -16.93 -14.27
N VAL A 197 -26.57 -18.16 -14.48
CA VAL A 197 -26.53 -18.79 -15.80
C VAL A 197 -27.92 -18.97 -16.39
N ILE A 198 -28.90 -19.40 -15.58
CA ILE A 198 -30.26 -19.68 -16.05
C ILE A 198 -30.97 -18.38 -16.48
N ASN A 199 -30.74 -17.28 -15.76
CA ASN A 199 -31.28 -15.95 -16.09
C ASN A 199 -30.70 -15.37 -17.39
N HIS A 200 -29.54 -15.86 -17.86
CA HIS A 200 -28.78 -15.29 -18.98
C HIS A 200 -28.38 -13.83 -18.77
N ASP A 201 -28.26 -13.41 -17.50
CA ASP A 201 -27.81 -12.08 -17.13
C ASP A 201 -26.29 -12.03 -17.22
N HIS A 202 -25.79 -11.04 -17.95
CA HIS A 202 -24.36 -10.82 -18.13
C HIS A 202 -23.96 -9.56 -17.39
N ASP A 203 -23.86 -9.69 -16.08
CA ASP A 203 -23.45 -8.58 -15.22
C ASP A 203 -21.97 -8.27 -15.48
N ILE A 204 -21.69 -7.01 -15.81
CA ILE A 204 -20.33 -6.51 -15.97
C ILE A 204 -19.81 -6.14 -14.58
N ILE A 205 -18.69 -6.74 -14.18
CA ILE A 205 -18.09 -6.52 -12.86
C ILE A 205 -16.70 -5.93 -13.03
N TRP A 206 -16.42 -4.92 -12.22
CA TRP A 206 -15.10 -4.31 -12.10
C TRP A 206 -14.41 -4.85 -10.87
N THR A 207 -13.15 -5.25 -11.00
CA THR A 207 -12.32 -5.65 -9.86
C THR A 207 -11.73 -4.43 -9.15
N GLU A 208 -11.34 -4.60 -7.89
CA GLU A 208 -10.45 -3.65 -7.22
C GLU A 208 -9.09 -3.55 -7.95
N ALA A 209 -8.27 -2.58 -7.52
CA ALA A 209 -6.92 -2.43 -8.01
C ALA A 209 -6.05 -3.63 -7.61
N TYR A 210 -5.48 -4.31 -8.60
CA TYR A 210 -4.51 -5.38 -8.37
C TYR A 210 -3.24 -5.16 -9.21
N MET A 211 -2.17 -5.85 -8.84
CA MET A 211 -0.90 -5.82 -9.56
C MET A 211 -0.71 -7.12 -10.34
N ASP A 212 -0.36 -7.02 -11.63
CA ASP A 212 -0.04 -8.20 -12.43
C ASP A 212 1.33 -8.76 -12.04
N SER A 213 1.32 -10.01 -11.56
CA SER A 213 2.50 -10.78 -11.20
C SER A 213 3.48 -11.01 -12.37
N ALA A 214 3.02 -11.02 -13.62
CA ALA A 214 3.87 -11.23 -14.79
C ALA A 214 4.69 -9.99 -15.16
N LEU A 215 4.11 -8.80 -14.99
CA LEU A 215 4.74 -7.51 -15.34
C LEU A 215 5.77 -7.04 -14.31
N PHE A 216 5.72 -7.57 -13.08
CA PHE A 216 6.66 -7.29 -11.99
C PHE A 216 8.14 -7.60 -12.32
N ALA A 217 8.39 -8.44 -13.34
CA ALA A 217 9.75 -8.79 -13.78
C ALA A 217 10.39 -7.73 -14.71
N SER A 218 9.59 -6.81 -15.27
CA SER A 218 10.06 -5.78 -16.18
C SER A 218 10.30 -4.45 -15.46
N GLN A 219 11.30 -3.69 -15.92
CA GLN A 219 11.80 -2.46 -15.29
C GLN A 219 10.84 -1.25 -15.37
N ALA A 220 9.64 -1.43 -15.94
CA ALA A 220 8.60 -0.42 -16.04
C ALA A 220 7.80 -0.34 -14.73
N GLN A 221 8.43 0.24 -13.72
CA GLN A 221 7.91 0.38 -12.36
C GLN A 221 6.70 1.32 -12.25
N SER A 222 6.21 1.92 -13.34
CA SER A 222 5.09 2.87 -13.37
C SER A 222 3.76 2.29 -13.92
N LEU A 223 3.71 1.00 -14.29
CA LEU A 223 2.52 0.32 -14.84
C LEU A 223 1.81 -0.60 -13.82
N LEU A 224 1.95 -0.31 -12.52
CA LEU A 224 1.81 -1.34 -11.47
C LEU A 224 0.38 -1.75 -11.11
N LEU A 225 -0.61 -0.88 -11.24
CA LEU A 225 -1.98 -1.16 -10.81
C LEU A 225 -2.94 -1.15 -11.99
N MET A 226 -3.80 -2.17 -12.02
CA MET A 226 -4.80 -2.40 -13.05
C MET A 226 -6.14 -2.76 -12.40
N THR A 227 -7.22 -2.54 -13.13
CA THR A 227 -8.55 -3.08 -12.84
C THR A 227 -9.02 -3.89 -14.03
N THR A 228 -9.72 -5.00 -13.81
CA THR A 228 -10.27 -5.83 -14.88
C THR A 228 -11.77 -5.60 -14.98
N VAL A 229 -12.24 -5.38 -16.20
CA VAL A 229 -13.65 -5.53 -16.54
C VAL A 229 -13.90 -6.99 -16.86
N ALA A 230 -14.74 -7.66 -16.07
CA ALA A 230 -15.02 -9.08 -16.22
C ALA A 230 -16.51 -9.36 -16.49
N MET A 231 -16.75 -10.36 -17.33
CA MET A 231 -18.09 -10.80 -17.71
C MET A 231 -18.12 -12.34 -17.78
N PRO A 232 -19.12 -13.00 -17.18
CA PRO A 232 -19.24 -14.45 -17.25
C PRO A 232 -19.72 -14.93 -18.62
N VAL A 233 -19.27 -16.13 -19.02
CA VAL A 233 -19.62 -16.77 -20.29
C VAL A 233 -20.27 -18.12 -20.02
N PHE A 234 -21.46 -18.31 -20.58
CA PHE A 234 -22.30 -19.46 -20.32
C PHE A 234 -22.60 -20.29 -21.57
N SER A 235 -22.94 -21.57 -21.38
CA SER A 235 -23.42 -22.42 -22.46
C SER A 235 -24.85 -22.05 -22.86
N LYS A 236 -25.05 -21.65 -24.13
CA LYS A 236 -26.38 -21.35 -24.69
C LYS A 236 -27.16 -22.59 -25.17
N LYS A 237 -26.66 -23.80 -24.92
CA LYS A 237 -27.36 -25.03 -25.33
C LYS A 237 -28.59 -25.25 -24.45
N ASN A 238 -29.76 -25.40 -25.06
CA ASN A 238 -31.03 -25.61 -24.34
C ASN A 238 -31.01 -26.82 -23.40
N GLU A 239 -30.31 -27.90 -23.78
CA GLU A 239 -30.18 -29.14 -22.97
C GLU A 239 -29.41 -28.90 -21.66
N THR A 240 -28.49 -27.95 -21.63
CA THR A 240 -27.67 -27.63 -20.45
C THR A 240 -28.21 -26.45 -19.65
N ARG A 241 -29.39 -25.92 -20.02
CA ARG A 241 -29.95 -24.72 -19.40
C ARG A 241 -30.26 -24.91 -17.92
N SER A 242 -30.95 -25.99 -17.55
CA SER A 242 -31.27 -26.31 -16.14
C SER A 242 -30.04 -26.70 -15.30
N HIS A 243 -28.96 -27.14 -15.94
CA HIS A 243 -27.68 -27.45 -15.31
C HIS A 243 -26.87 -26.19 -14.98
N GLY A 244 -27.13 -25.06 -15.64
CA GLY A 244 -26.50 -23.78 -15.34
C GLY A 244 -24.98 -23.79 -15.53
N ILE A 245 -24.49 -24.30 -16.67
CA ILE A 245 -23.04 -24.49 -16.90
C ILE A 245 -22.34 -23.16 -17.25
N LEU A 246 -21.47 -22.72 -16.34
CA LEU A 246 -20.48 -21.66 -16.57
C LEU A 246 -19.32 -22.22 -17.39
N LEU A 247 -19.09 -21.68 -18.60
CA LEU A 247 -17.95 -22.06 -19.44
C LEU A 247 -16.65 -21.38 -18.97
N GLY A 248 -16.76 -20.15 -18.49
CA GLY A 248 -15.63 -19.37 -18.01
C GLY A 248 -15.99 -17.89 -17.81
N VAL A 249 -14.96 -17.06 -17.66
CA VAL A 249 -15.08 -15.61 -17.52
C VAL A 249 -14.12 -14.97 -18.52
N VAL A 250 -14.59 -13.96 -19.23
CA VAL A 250 -13.75 -13.10 -20.06
C VAL A 250 -13.45 -11.84 -19.28
N GLY A 251 -12.19 -11.40 -19.32
CA GLY A 251 -11.73 -10.19 -18.65
C GLY A 251 -10.86 -9.35 -19.59
N SER A 252 -10.97 -8.03 -19.47
CA SER A 252 -10.04 -7.09 -20.11
C SER A 252 -9.45 -6.17 -19.05
N ASP A 253 -8.12 -6.08 -19.02
CA ASP A 253 -7.40 -5.29 -18.04
C ASP A 253 -7.27 -3.84 -18.50
N VAL A 254 -7.53 -2.91 -17.58
CA VAL A 254 -7.43 -1.47 -17.77
C VAL A 254 -6.37 -0.95 -16.80
N PRO A 255 -5.21 -0.49 -17.31
CA PRO A 255 -4.20 0.13 -16.48
C PRO A 255 -4.75 1.42 -15.86
N LEU A 256 -4.59 1.60 -14.55
CA LEU A 256 -5.10 2.80 -13.87
C LEU A 256 -4.43 4.08 -14.33
N ARG A 257 -3.20 3.96 -14.88
CA ARG A 257 -2.51 5.06 -15.55
C ARG A 257 -3.37 5.68 -16.65
N GLU A 258 -4.05 4.87 -17.47
CA GLU A 258 -4.91 5.36 -18.56
C GLU A 258 -6.10 6.16 -18.03
N LEU A 259 -6.67 5.75 -16.90
CA LEU A 259 -7.78 6.49 -16.27
C LEU A 259 -7.30 7.85 -15.73
N LEU A 260 -6.11 7.90 -15.15
CA LEU A 260 -5.51 9.15 -14.67
C LEU A 260 -5.16 10.13 -15.80
N LYS A 261 -4.92 9.64 -17.04
CA LYS A 261 -4.68 10.52 -18.21
C LYS A 261 -5.87 11.45 -18.48
N LEU A 262 -7.09 11.06 -18.10
CA LEU A 262 -8.30 11.85 -18.30
C LEU A 262 -8.40 13.07 -17.36
N ALA A 263 -7.61 13.10 -16.29
CA ALA A 263 -7.57 14.20 -15.32
C ALA A 263 -6.17 14.80 -15.22
N PRO A 264 -5.72 15.57 -16.24
CA PRO A 264 -4.36 16.07 -16.30
C PRO A 264 -4.07 17.07 -15.17
N ARG A 265 -3.02 16.82 -14.41
CA ARG A 265 -2.63 17.66 -13.26
C ARG A 265 -2.24 19.08 -13.63
N TYR A 266 -1.70 19.27 -14.82
CA TYR A 266 -1.36 20.62 -15.29
C TYR A 266 -2.60 21.52 -15.35
N LYS A 267 -3.83 20.99 -15.43
CA LYS A 267 -5.06 21.80 -15.31
C LYS A 267 -5.50 22.01 -13.86
N LEU A 268 -5.30 21.03 -12.99
CA LEU A 268 -5.73 21.05 -11.57
C LEU A 268 -4.88 21.95 -10.67
N GLY A 269 -3.66 22.29 -11.10
CA GLY A 269 -2.74 23.14 -10.33
C GLY A 269 -1.74 22.36 -9.47
N VAL A 270 -0.92 23.08 -8.72
CA VAL A 270 0.30 22.53 -8.06
C VAL A 270 0.01 21.42 -7.05
N HIS A 271 -1.06 21.59 -6.29
CA HIS A 271 -1.51 20.64 -5.28
C HIS A 271 -2.75 19.87 -5.70
N GLY A 272 -3.27 20.12 -6.91
CA GLY A 272 -4.48 19.49 -7.40
C GLY A 272 -4.25 18.04 -7.84
N TYR A 273 -5.23 17.19 -7.60
CA TYR A 273 -5.22 15.79 -8.01
C TYR A 273 -6.62 15.24 -8.20
N ALA A 274 -6.72 14.15 -8.94
CA ALA A 274 -7.92 13.34 -9.03
C ALA A 274 -7.66 11.96 -8.39
N PHE A 275 -8.70 11.37 -7.85
CA PHE A 275 -8.67 10.04 -7.27
C PHE A 275 -9.97 9.30 -7.54
N LEU A 276 -9.89 7.96 -7.50
CA LEU A 276 -11.02 7.07 -7.78
C LEU A 276 -11.26 6.19 -6.56
N ASN A 277 -12.53 6.06 -6.18
CA ASN A 277 -12.98 5.23 -5.07
C ASN A 277 -13.96 4.15 -5.55
N THR A 278 -13.96 3.01 -4.88
CA THR A 278 -14.94 1.92 -5.09
C THR A 278 -16.20 2.14 -4.24
N ASN A 279 -17.23 1.35 -4.51
CA ASN A 279 -18.48 1.29 -3.73
C ASN A 279 -18.28 0.78 -2.28
N ASN A 280 -17.12 0.23 -1.95
CA ASN A 280 -16.74 -0.20 -0.60
C ASN A 280 -15.90 0.84 0.15
N GLY A 281 -15.47 1.92 -0.50
CA GLY A 281 -14.60 2.93 0.10
C GLY A 281 -13.10 2.69 -0.12
N TYR A 282 -12.72 1.63 -0.83
CA TYR A 282 -11.32 1.38 -1.19
C TYR A 282 -10.86 2.23 -2.36
N ILE A 283 -9.66 2.77 -2.22
CA ILE A 283 -9.03 3.61 -3.22
C ILE A 283 -8.59 2.74 -4.39
N LEU A 284 -9.08 3.09 -5.58
CA LEU A 284 -8.58 2.52 -6.82
C LEU A 284 -7.27 3.22 -7.21
N SER A 285 -7.26 4.55 -7.21
CA SER A 285 -6.08 5.37 -7.56
C SER A 285 -6.05 6.65 -6.74
N HIS A 286 -4.89 6.96 -6.14
CA HIS A 286 -4.66 8.18 -5.36
C HIS A 286 -3.14 8.49 -5.29
N PRO A 287 -2.69 9.77 -5.33
CA PRO A 287 -1.28 10.13 -5.22
C PRO A 287 -0.53 9.54 -4.02
N ASP A 288 -1.17 9.51 -2.85
CA ASP A 288 -0.59 9.00 -1.60
C ASP A 288 -0.75 7.47 -1.39
N LEU A 289 -1.32 6.75 -2.36
CA LEU A 289 -1.37 5.29 -2.32
C LEU A 289 0.04 4.71 -2.55
N ARG A 290 0.57 3.99 -1.56
CA ARG A 290 1.90 3.37 -1.62
C ARG A 290 1.79 1.84 -1.65
N PRO A 291 1.62 1.21 -2.84
CA PRO A 291 1.40 -0.24 -2.93
C PRO A 291 2.67 -1.06 -2.68
N LEU A 292 3.86 -0.47 -2.81
CA LEU A 292 5.14 -1.14 -2.68
C LEU A 292 5.87 -0.75 -1.38
N TYR A 293 6.64 -1.68 -0.83
CA TYR A 293 7.60 -1.43 0.25
C TYR A 293 8.98 -2.03 -0.09
N LYS A 294 10.04 -1.47 0.49
CA LYS A 294 11.41 -1.95 0.32
C LYS A 294 11.76 -2.93 1.43
N GLU A 295 12.18 -4.15 1.05
CA GLU A 295 12.74 -5.14 1.97
C GLU A 295 14.18 -5.43 1.54
N GLY A 296 15.13 -4.73 2.16
CA GLY A 296 16.53 -4.71 1.72
C GLY A 296 16.66 -4.07 0.33
N LYS A 297 17.21 -4.81 -0.64
CA LYS A 297 17.40 -4.33 -2.04
C LYS A 297 16.23 -4.66 -2.98
N LYS A 298 15.19 -5.37 -2.51
CA LYS A 298 14.05 -5.77 -3.34
C LYS A 298 12.80 -4.98 -2.96
N LEU A 299 12.06 -4.52 -3.96
CA LEU A 299 10.71 -3.99 -3.79
C LEU A 299 9.71 -5.14 -3.76
N LYS A 300 8.79 -5.12 -2.81
CA LYS A 300 7.71 -6.10 -2.69
C LYS A 300 6.36 -5.37 -2.55
N PRO A 301 5.26 -5.96 -3.06
CA PRO A 301 3.92 -5.43 -2.84
C PRO A 301 3.52 -5.58 -1.36
N LYS A 302 2.86 -4.56 -0.81
CA LYS A 302 2.36 -4.59 0.56
C LYS A 302 1.24 -5.61 0.72
N PRO A 303 1.12 -6.28 1.87
CA PRO A 303 0.03 -7.22 2.09
C PRO A 303 -1.38 -6.62 2.24
N ASN A 304 -1.64 -5.36 1.94
CA ASN A 304 -2.99 -4.78 2.00
C ASN A 304 -3.19 -3.65 0.98
N TYR A 305 -2.37 -3.63 -0.08
CA TYR A 305 -2.37 -2.52 -1.04
C TYR A 305 -3.72 -2.33 -1.78
N ASN A 306 -4.51 -3.39 -1.93
CA ASN A 306 -5.77 -3.39 -2.67
C ASN A 306 -6.98 -2.99 -1.81
N SER A 307 -6.82 -2.97 -0.49
CA SER A 307 -7.89 -2.72 0.49
C SER A 307 -7.63 -1.48 1.33
N VAL A 308 -6.89 -0.51 0.79
CA VAL A 308 -6.62 0.79 1.45
C VAL A 308 -7.86 1.66 1.33
N ASP A 309 -8.46 2.04 2.46
CA ASP A 309 -9.66 2.88 2.49
C ASP A 309 -9.33 4.37 2.28
N LEU A 310 -10.28 5.13 1.73
CA LEU A 310 -10.21 6.58 1.63
C LEU A 310 -9.90 7.24 2.98
N SER A 311 -10.46 6.74 4.08
CA SER A 311 -10.20 7.29 5.42
C SER A 311 -8.74 7.13 5.90
N GLU A 312 -7.99 6.19 5.33
CA GLU A 312 -6.58 5.96 5.69
C GLU A 312 -5.63 6.91 4.96
N VAL A 313 -6.13 7.59 3.92
CA VAL A 313 -5.35 8.53 3.11
C VAL A 313 -5.83 9.97 3.33
N GLU A 314 -7.15 10.17 3.39
CA GLU A 314 -7.83 11.45 3.67
C GLU A 314 -8.30 11.49 5.13
N TRP A 315 -7.39 11.16 6.04
CA TRP A 315 -7.58 11.03 7.49
C TRP A 315 -8.06 12.28 8.26
N GLU A 316 -8.16 13.44 7.61
CA GLU A 316 -8.78 14.63 8.21
C GLU A 316 -10.32 14.60 8.13
N ASP A 317 -10.90 13.74 7.27
CA ASP A 317 -12.34 13.45 7.23
C ASP A 317 -12.77 12.52 8.39
N ARG A 318 -12.68 13.04 9.63
CA ARG A 318 -12.95 12.27 10.86
C ARG A 318 -14.39 11.79 10.98
N ASP A 319 -15.33 12.54 10.41
CA ASP A 319 -16.75 12.23 10.41
C ASP A 319 -17.17 11.38 9.19
N GLU A 320 -16.21 10.97 8.34
CA GLU A 320 -16.41 10.17 7.13
C GLU A 320 -17.48 10.76 6.17
N ILE A 321 -17.60 12.10 6.12
CA ILE A 321 -18.63 12.80 5.34
C ILE A 321 -18.35 12.63 3.85
N LEU A 322 -17.10 12.88 3.44
CA LEU A 322 -16.68 12.72 2.05
C LEU A 322 -16.81 11.27 1.62
N ARG A 323 -16.28 10.35 2.45
CA ARG A 323 -16.33 8.92 2.20
C ARG A 323 -17.77 8.43 2.00
N THR A 324 -18.67 8.82 2.90
CA THR A 324 -20.08 8.41 2.86
C THR A 324 -20.79 8.94 1.61
N ALA A 325 -20.61 10.22 1.27
CA ALA A 325 -21.24 10.82 0.10
C ALA A 325 -20.77 10.15 -1.21
N MET A 326 -19.46 9.87 -1.32
CA MET A 326 -18.90 9.20 -2.50
C MET A 326 -19.38 7.75 -2.64
N ILE A 327 -19.54 7.01 -1.54
CA ILE A 327 -20.04 5.63 -1.56
C ILE A 327 -21.52 5.58 -1.94
N ASN A 328 -22.32 6.54 -1.47
CA ASN A 328 -23.72 6.66 -1.85
C ASN A 328 -23.91 7.07 -3.32
N GLY A 329 -22.86 7.55 -3.99
CA GLY A 329 -22.92 8.06 -5.36
C GLY A 329 -23.58 9.44 -5.44
N GLU A 330 -23.39 10.27 -4.42
CA GLU A 330 -23.88 11.64 -4.41
C GLU A 330 -22.93 12.54 -5.20
N THR A 331 -23.47 13.54 -5.90
CA THR A 331 -22.67 14.60 -6.52
C THR A 331 -22.64 15.80 -5.60
N GLY A 332 -21.46 16.30 -5.26
CA GLY A 332 -21.32 17.40 -4.31
C GLY A 332 -19.93 18.00 -4.26
N TYR A 333 -19.77 18.92 -3.31
CA TYR A 333 -18.48 19.50 -2.97
C TYR A 333 -18.31 19.61 -1.45
N LEU A 334 -17.07 19.53 -0.99
CA LEU A 334 -16.70 19.66 0.43
C LEU A 334 -15.37 20.42 0.55
N SER A 335 -15.29 21.37 1.47
CA SER A 335 -14.06 22.08 1.78
C SER A 335 -13.50 21.61 3.12
N MET A 336 -12.23 21.25 3.17
CA MET A 336 -11.56 20.84 4.39
C MET A 336 -10.12 21.33 4.46
N ASP A 337 -9.67 21.65 5.68
CA ASP A 337 -8.27 21.99 5.95
C ASP A 337 -7.49 20.70 6.17
N VAL A 338 -6.48 20.47 5.32
CA VAL A 338 -5.71 19.23 5.29
C VAL A 338 -4.25 19.45 5.64
N LYS A 339 -3.64 18.39 6.17
CA LYS A 339 -2.21 18.34 6.50
C LYS A 339 -1.52 17.36 5.56
N VAL A 340 -0.69 17.88 4.66
CA VAL A 340 0.02 17.04 3.67
C VAL A 340 1.45 16.78 4.14
N PRO A 341 1.83 15.50 4.39
CA PRO A 341 3.20 15.17 4.76
C PRO A 341 4.13 15.33 3.56
N VAL A 342 5.29 15.96 3.76
CA VAL A 342 6.33 16.13 2.74
C VAL A 342 7.69 15.68 3.27
N ASP A 343 8.63 15.40 2.36
CA ASP A 343 9.97 14.87 2.69
C ASP A 343 9.93 13.61 3.57
N LYS A 344 9.18 12.58 3.14
CA LYS A 344 8.98 11.31 3.86
C LYS A 344 8.41 11.49 5.28
N GLY A 345 7.55 12.48 5.50
CA GLY A 345 6.93 12.76 6.81
C GLY A 345 7.78 13.61 7.76
N LYS A 346 8.94 14.12 7.31
CA LYS A 346 9.77 15.01 8.13
C LYS A 346 9.19 16.43 8.25
N ARG A 347 8.40 16.85 7.26
CA ARG A 347 7.79 18.19 7.20
C ARG A 347 6.31 18.07 6.83
N VAL A 348 5.54 19.15 7.04
CA VAL A 348 4.10 19.19 6.76
C VAL A 348 3.74 20.52 6.09
N LEU A 349 2.80 20.46 5.14
CA LEU A 349 2.13 21.61 4.54
C LEU A 349 0.69 21.67 5.04
N PHE A 350 0.18 22.87 5.28
CA PHE A 350 -1.22 23.11 5.62
C PHE A 350 -1.91 23.69 4.40
N LEU A 351 -2.90 22.98 3.87
CA LEU A 351 -3.64 23.39 2.68
C LEU A 351 -5.12 23.43 3.00
N THR A 352 -5.87 24.30 2.32
CA THR A 352 -7.34 24.24 2.31
C THR A 352 -7.77 23.68 0.97
N ASN A 353 -8.29 22.46 0.98
CA ASN A 353 -8.66 21.72 -0.21
C ASN A 353 -10.18 21.76 -0.41
N ASP A 354 -10.59 22.06 -1.64
CA ASP A 354 -11.96 21.94 -2.12
C ASP A 354 -12.08 20.62 -2.93
N TYR A 355 -12.85 19.68 -2.39
CA TYR A 355 -13.13 18.36 -2.97
C TYR A 355 -14.42 18.44 -3.77
N PHE A 356 -14.37 18.04 -5.02
CA PHE A 356 -15.52 17.86 -5.90
C PHE A 356 -15.67 16.39 -6.21
N PHE A 357 -16.84 15.82 -6.00
CA PHE A 357 -17.04 14.39 -6.19
C PHE A 357 -18.36 14.08 -6.89
N THR A 358 -18.37 12.98 -7.64
CA THR A 358 -19.54 12.49 -8.39
C THR A 358 -19.41 10.98 -8.64
N ASP A 359 -20.53 10.32 -8.92
CA ASP A 359 -20.54 8.92 -9.37
C ASP A 359 -20.15 8.81 -10.86
N ILE A 360 -19.54 7.68 -11.24
CA ILE A 360 -19.32 7.32 -12.64
C ILE A 360 -20.41 6.34 -13.07
N SER A 361 -21.38 6.84 -13.83
CA SER A 361 -22.56 6.09 -14.26
C SER A 361 -22.18 4.76 -14.94
N GLY A 362 -22.83 3.66 -14.53
CA GLY A 362 -22.58 2.32 -15.09
C GLY A 362 -21.33 1.62 -14.56
N THR A 363 -20.65 2.20 -13.56
CA THR A 363 -19.52 1.57 -12.86
C THR A 363 -19.72 1.64 -11.34
N PRO A 364 -19.04 0.79 -10.55
CA PRO A 364 -19.07 0.91 -9.09
C PRO A 364 -18.17 2.03 -8.55
N PHE A 365 -17.60 2.87 -9.42
CA PHE A 365 -16.61 3.86 -9.05
C PHE A 365 -17.20 5.26 -8.86
N SER A 366 -16.58 6.02 -7.96
CA SER A 366 -16.83 7.44 -7.76
C SER A 366 -15.54 8.22 -8.00
N LEU A 367 -15.65 9.37 -8.67
CA LEU A 367 -14.54 10.26 -8.97
C LEU A 367 -14.49 11.39 -7.94
N GLY A 368 -13.29 11.64 -7.40
CA GLY A 368 -12.98 12.82 -6.61
C GLY A 368 -11.92 13.67 -7.33
N VAL A 369 -12.13 14.99 -7.36
CA VAL A 369 -11.18 15.98 -7.87
C VAL A 369 -10.93 16.99 -6.76
N VAL A 370 -9.67 17.25 -6.46
CA VAL A 370 -9.24 18.12 -5.38
C VAL A 370 -8.53 19.32 -5.96
N LEU A 371 -8.96 20.51 -5.55
CA LEU A 371 -8.35 21.79 -5.88
C LEU A 371 -7.95 22.51 -4.59
N SER A 372 -6.70 22.97 -4.50
CA SER A 372 -6.24 23.74 -3.34
C SER A 372 -6.56 25.21 -3.54
N ARG A 373 -7.11 25.88 -2.52
CA ARG A 373 -7.41 27.32 -2.60
C ARG A 373 -6.15 28.15 -2.82
N GLY A 374 -6.28 29.23 -3.57
CA GLY A 374 -5.18 30.12 -3.96
C GLY A 374 -4.20 29.53 -5.00
N HIS A 375 -4.25 28.22 -5.26
CA HIS A 375 -3.31 27.52 -6.14
C HIS A 375 -4.05 26.64 -7.14
N GLY A 376 -4.29 27.18 -8.34
CA GLY A 376 -5.05 26.50 -9.39
C GLY A 376 -6.36 27.19 -9.78
N GLU A 377 -6.79 28.21 -9.01
CA GLU A 377 -7.97 29.03 -9.33
C GLU A 377 -7.80 29.81 -10.66
N TYR A 378 -6.57 30.26 -10.93
CA TYR A 378 -6.22 31.00 -12.14
C TYR A 378 -5.01 30.38 -12.82
N ILE A 379 -5.05 30.38 -14.14
CA ILE A 379 -4.01 29.85 -15.03
C ILE A 379 -3.56 30.99 -15.93
N LEU A 380 -2.26 31.10 -16.15
CA LEU A 380 -1.71 31.98 -17.17
C LEU A 380 -1.71 31.24 -18.50
N LEU A 381 -2.49 31.73 -19.46
CA LEU A 381 -2.49 31.23 -20.83
C LEU A 381 -1.85 32.28 -21.73
N GLY A 382 -0.95 31.83 -22.59
CA GLY A 382 -0.30 32.67 -23.59
C GLY A 382 -0.28 31.97 -24.94
N ASN A 383 -0.16 32.75 -26.01
CA ASN A 383 -0.09 32.23 -27.36
C ASN A 383 1.20 32.72 -28.02
N THR A 384 1.82 31.88 -28.85
CA THR A 384 3.07 32.16 -29.55
C THR A 384 3.06 31.53 -30.94
N SER A 385 3.92 32.00 -31.83
CA SER A 385 4.09 31.35 -33.14
C SER A 385 4.82 30.01 -32.98
N VAL A 386 4.48 29.04 -33.82
CA VAL A 386 5.10 27.70 -33.79
C VAL A 386 6.58 27.80 -34.14
N GLU A 387 6.95 28.69 -35.05
CA GLU A 387 8.33 28.89 -35.47
C GLU A 387 9.21 29.46 -34.35
N GLU A 388 8.73 30.48 -33.63
CA GLU A 388 9.47 31.05 -32.49
C GLU A 388 9.56 30.05 -31.34
N GLY A 389 8.44 29.38 -31.01
CA GLY A 389 8.40 28.38 -29.94
C GLY A 389 9.33 27.19 -30.22
N LEU A 390 9.34 26.67 -31.45
CA LEU A 390 10.19 25.54 -31.83
C LEU A 390 11.68 25.90 -31.80
N HIS A 391 12.04 27.12 -32.22
CA HIS A 391 13.42 27.60 -32.14
C HIS A 391 13.94 27.59 -30.69
N ASP A 392 13.14 28.09 -29.74
CA ASP A 392 13.56 28.21 -28.34
C ASP A 392 13.45 26.88 -27.58
N LEU A 393 12.55 25.97 -28.00
CA LEU A 393 12.43 24.62 -27.44
C LEU A 393 13.65 23.74 -27.76
N LEU A 394 14.35 24.00 -28.87
CA LEU A 394 15.52 23.24 -29.31
C LEU A 394 16.83 23.69 -28.61
N GLN A 395 16.77 24.65 -27.69
CA GLN A 395 17.94 25.08 -26.93
C GLN A 395 18.45 23.97 -25.98
N PRO A 396 19.78 23.81 -25.82
CA PRO A 396 20.36 22.69 -25.06
C PRO A 396 20.24 22.81 -23.53
N ASP A 397 19.86 23.98 -23.00
CA ASP A 397 19.64 24.25 -21.57
C ASP A 397 18.25 23.84 -21.08
N LEU A 398 17.39 23.42 -22.00
CA LEU A 398 15.98 23.09 -21.79
C LEU A 398 15.76 21.57 -21.78
N SER A 399 14.85 21.14 -20.91
CA SER A 399 14.39 19.76 -20.83
C SER A 399 12.88 19.74 -20.61
N LEU A 400 12.21 18.76 -21.23
CA LEU A 400 10.78 18.55 -21.10
C LEU A 400 10.50 17.31 -20.24
N ALA A 401 9.43 17.36 -19.46
CA ALA A 401 9.05 16.26 -18.58
C ALA A 401 8.59 15.01 -19.35
N ASN A 402 9.45 14.00 -19.48
CA ASN A 402 9.12 12.77 -20.21
C ASN A 402 8.00 11.91 -19.60
N GLU A 403 7.60 12.14 -18.34
CA GLU A 403 6.47 11.42 -17.72
C GLU A 403 5.11 12.02 -18.10
N TRP A 404 5.08 13.26 -18.57
CA TRP A 404 3.87 13.93 -19.02
C TRP A 404 3.52 13.45 -20.42
N ILE A 405 2.24 13.56 -20.76
CA ILE A 405 1.72 13.06 -22.03
C ILE A 405 1.35 14.27 -22.87
N TYR A 406 2.32 14.76 -23.63
CA TYR A 406 2.08 15.79 -24.64
C TYR A 406 1.55 15.14 -25.90
N CYS A 407 2.10 13.99 -26.25
CA CYS A 407 1.71 13.19 -27.41
C CYS A 407 1.58 11.70 -27.04
N ILE A 408 0.59 11.03 -27.64
CA ILE A 408 0.32 9.61 -27.40
C ILE A 408 1.29 8.75 -28.20
N THR A 409 2.31 8.22 -27.53
CA THR A 409 3.35 7.37 -28.13
C THR A 409 3.14 5.86 -27.91
N ASP A 410 2.19 5.49 -27.05
CA ASP A 410 2.05 4.10 -26.57
C ASP A 410 1.34 3.16 -27.56
N ILE A 411 0.55 3.73 -28.48
CA ILE A 411 -0.29 3.00 -29.43
C ILE A 411 0.56 2.38 -30.54
N ASP A 412 1.39 3.19 -31.20
CA ASP A 412 2.24 2.74 -32.32
C ASP A 412 3.60 2.23 -31.82
N PRO A 413 4.01 1.00 -32.15
CA PRO A 413 5.34 0.48 -31.80
C PRO A 413 6.52 1.33 -32.31
N ASP A 414 6.37 2.08 -33.40
CA ASP A 414 7.40 2.96 -33.93
C ASP A 414 7.53 4.25 -33.09
N HIS A 415 6.41 4.78 -32.57
CA HIS A 415 6.40 5.95 -31.69
C HIS A 415 6.91 5.64 -30.27
N ARG A 416 6.84 4.39 -29.79
CA ARG A 416 7.32 3.99 -28.44
C ARG A 416 8.80 4.26 -28.17
N LYS A 417 9.61 4.45 -29.22
CA LYS A 417 11.04 4.75 -29.10
C LYS A 417 11.31 6.24 -28.92
N LEU A 418 10.33 7.09 -29.20
CA LEU A 418 10.47 8.54 -29.13
C LEU A 418 10.36 9.01 -27.68
N SER A 419 11.21 9.98 -27.33
CA SER A 419 10.97 10.80 -26.15
C SER A 419 9.78 11.74 -26.39
N GLN A 420 9.16 12.22 -25.31
CA GLN A 420 8.04 13.17 -25.44
C GLN A 420 8.46 14.47 -26.14
N LEU A 421 9.69 14.93 -25.93
CA LEU A 421 10.24 16.08 -26.65
C LEU A 421 10.34 15.82 -28.16
N GLU A 422 10.89 14.67 -28.57
CA GLU A 422 10.99 14.30 -29.98
C GLU A 422 9.61 14.14 -30.63
N ALA A 423 8.65 13.57 -29.90
CA ALA A 423 7.26 13.42 -30.32
C ALA A 423 6.61 14.79 -30.60
N VAL A 424 6.76 15.75 -29.68
CA VAL A 424 6.29 17.13 -29.87
C VAL A 424 6.97 17.81 -31.06
N ILE A 425 8.28 17.63 -31.24
CA ILE A 425 9.00 18.20 -32.39
C ILE A 425 8.43 17.66 -33.71
N ARG A 426 8.24 16.34 -33.84
CA ARG A 426 7.70 15.71 -35.06
C ARG A 426 6.27 16.14 -35.38
N PHE A 427 5.46 16.32 -34.34
CA PHE A 427 4.12 16.87 -34.46
C PHE A 427 4.15 18.31 -35.00
N LEU A 428 4.99 19.18 -34.43
CA LEU A 428 5.09 20.58 -34.83
C LEU A 428 5.72 20.77 -36.22
N THR A 429 6.66 19.91 -36.63
CA THR A 429 7.28 19.97 -37.97
C THR A 429 6.40 19.36 -39.06
N GLY A 430 5.33 18.63 -38.69
CA GLY A 430 4.46 17.92 -39.62
C GLY A 430 5.11 16.69 -40.27
N GLU A 431 6.18 16.15 -39.67
CA GLU A 431 6.83 14.92 -40.14
C GLU A 431 5.94 13.68 -39.95
N GLU A 432 5.16 13.65 -38.88
CA GLU A 432 4.22 12.57 -38.54
C GLU A 432 2.83 13.14 -38.19
N PRO A 433 1.92 13.28 -39.18
CA PRO A 433 0.57 13.82 -38.95
C PRO A 433 -0.36 12.87 -38.19
N ASP A 434 0.01 11.59 -38.06
CA ASP A 434 -0.77 10.57 -37.36
C ASP A 434 -0.55 10.61 -35.83
N LEU A 435 0.33 11.49 -35.34
CA LEU A 435 0.63 11.62 -33.92
C LEU A 435 -0.47 12.46 -33.22
N GLU A 436 -1.18 11.85 -32.27
CA GLU A 436 -2.19 12.54 -31.48
C GLU A 436 -1.54 13.26 -30.28
N CYS A 437 -1.62 14.59 -30.25
CA CYS A 437 -1.06 15.44 -29.18
C CYS A 437 -2.11 16.36 -28.55
N ASP A 438 -1.90 16.74 -27.29
CA ASP A 438 -2.68 17.75 -26.57
C ASP A 438 -2.25 19.15 -27.02
N GLU A 439 -3.00 19.74 -27.94
CA GLU A 439 -2.69 21.05 -28.53
C GLU A 439 -2.61 22.17 -27.47
N GLU A 440 -3.46 22.14 -26.43
CA GLU A 440 -3.45 23.17 -25.38
C GLU A 440 -2.14 23.11 -24.58
N LEU A 441 -1.75 21.91 -24.15
CA LEU A 441 -0.50 21.72 -23.39
C LEU A 441 0.73 22.03 -24.24
N VAL A 442 0.75 21.63 -25.52
CA VAL A 442 1.86 21.92 -26.43
C VAL A 442 1.99 23.44 -26.66
N GLN A 443 0.87 24.16 -26.82
CA GLN A 443 0.89 25.61 -26.92
C GLN A 443 1.42 26.28 -25.66
N GLU A 444 1.05 25.80 -24.46
CA GLU A 444 1.60 26.28 -23.19
C GLU A 444 3.11 26.06 -23.10
N VAL A 445 3.61 24.88 -23.52
CA VAL A 445 5.05 24.58 -23.55
C VAL A 445 5.81 25.54 -24.46
N LEU A 446 5.28 25.81 -25.65
CA LEU A 446 5.90 26.74 -26.60
C LEU A 446 5.92 28.16 -26.05
N PHE A 447 4.82 28.61 -25.43
CA PHE A 447 4.75 29.90 -24.78
C PHE A 447 5.76 30.02 -23.64
N ASP A 448 5.85 29.01 -22.77
CA ASP A 448 6.82 28.95 -21.69
C ASP A 448 8.27 28.97 -22.20
N ALA A 449 8.56 28.30 -23.32
CA ALA A 449 9.89 28.29 -23.92
C ALA A 449 10.33 29.69 -24.35
N VAL A 450 9.44 30.43 -25.05
CA VAL A 450 9.71 31.80 -25.53
C VAL A 450 9.82 32.79 -24.37
N VAL A 451 8.93 32.73 -23.39
CA VAL A 451 8.95 33.64 -22.23
C VAL A 451 10.20 33.44 -21.38
N THR A 452 10.71 32.21 -21.29
CA THR A 452 11.91 31.89 -20.50
C THR A 452 13.22 32.04 -21.26
N ALA A 453 13.21 32.20 -22.59
CA ALA A 453 14.41 32.35 -23.43
C ALA A 453 15.40 33.44 -22.95
N PRO A 454 14.97 34.63 -22.50
CA PRO A 454 15.89 35.66 -22.01
C PRO A 454 16.71 35.26 -20.78
N MET A 455 16.32 34.20 -20.05
CA MET A 455 17.03 33.71 -18.88
C MET A 455 18.40 33.13 -19.22
N GLU A 456 18.57 32.54 -20.41
CA GLU A 456 19.86 32.02 -20.85
C GLU A 456 20.91 33.14 -20.92
N ALA A 457 20.57 34.25 -21.59
CA ALA A 457 21.43 35.41 -21.69
C ALA A 457 21.71 36.03 -20.30
N TYR A 458 20.69 36.11 -19.44
CA TYR A 458 20.87 36.63 -18.09
C TYR A 458 21.81 35.76 -17.25
N TRP A 459 21.60 34.45 -17.21
CA TRP A 459 22.44 33.56 -16.43
C TRP A 459 23.86 33.44 -16.96
N THR A 460 24.06 33.46 -18.28
CA THR A 460 25.40 33.48 -18.87
C THR A 460 26.17 34.75 -18.52
N THR A 461 25.52 35.92 -18.53
CA THR A 461 26.16 37.17 -18.08
C THR A 461 26.53 37.13 -16.59
N LEU A 462 25.68 36.54 -15.75
CA LEU A 462 25.98 36.31 -14.34
C LEU A 462 27.17 35.35 -14.17
N ALA A 463 27.20 34.24 -14.92
CA ALA A 463 28.30 33.28 -14.88
C ALA A 463 29.66 33.94 -15.16
N LEU A 464 29.69 34.88 -16.12
CA LEU A 464 30.90 35.63 -16.46
C LEU A 464 31.31 36.60 -15.34
N ASN A 465 30.35 37.25 -14.67
CA ASN A 465 30.61 38.18 -13.56
C ASN A 465 31.03 37.48 -12.25
N MET A 466 30.52 36.27 -12.00
CA MET A 466 30.83 35.45 -10.82
C MET A 466 32.28 34.93 -10.77
N SER A 467 33.10 35.27 -11.77
CA SER A 467 34.55 34.99 -11.81
C SER A 467 35.37 35.76 -10.76
N THR A 468 34.76 36.68 -10.00
CA THR A 468 35.37 37.29 -8.81
C THR A 468 35.22 36.38 -7.59
N GLU A 469 36.30 36.15 -6.84
CA GLU A 469 36.49 35.15 -5.74
C GLU A 469 35.43 35.14 -4.60
N THR A 470 34.44 36.03 -4.62
CA THR A 470 33.47 36.23 -3.54
C THR A 470 32.16 35.43 -3.68
N GLU A 471 31.91 34.79 -4.83
CA GLU A 471 30.68 34.04 -5.15
C GLU A 471 30.90 32.60 -5.67
N ALA A 472 32.12 32.06 -5.54
CA ALA A 472 32.57 30.77 -6.09
C ALA A 472 31.94 29.49 -5.47
N GLY A 473 30.66 29.52 -5.09
CA GLY A 473 29.96 28.38 -4.49
C GLY A 473 28.52 28.16 -4.94
N VAL A 474 28.02 28.91 -5.92
CA VAL A 474 26.77 28.56 -6.62
C VAL A 474 27.09 27.53 -7.71
N GLU A 475 26.42 26.38 -7.70
CA GLU A 475 26.69 25.28 -8.64
C GLU A 475 25.78 25.31 -9.87
N MET A 476 24.49 25.63 -9.66
CA MET A 476 23.44 25.60 -10.68
C MET A 476 22.36 26.65 -10.40
N ALA A 477 21.79 27.23 -11.46
CA ALA A 477 20.47 27.87 -11.44
C ALA A 477 19.47 27.05 -12.28
N PHE A 478 18.22 27.00 -11.84
CA PHE A 478 17.15 26.26 -12.50
C PHE A 478 15.82 27.01 -12.42
N LEU A 479 14.97 26.73 -13.40
CA LEU A 479 13.60 27.22 -13.51
C LEU A 479 12.73 26.05 -13.95
N GLY A 480 11.57 25.87 -13.31
CA GLY A 480 10.54 24.98 -13.80
C GLY A 480 9.23 25.73 -13.96
N THR A 481 8.51 25.44 -15.04
CA THR A 481 7.19 26.00 -15.31
C THR A 481 6.09 25.01 -14.98
N ARG A 482 4.84 25.50 -15.05
CA ARG A 482 3.66 24.65 -14.85
C ARG A 482 3.53 23.59 -15.94
N ALA A 483 3.88 23.88 -17.20
CA ALA A 483 3.70 22.97 -18.34
C ALA A 483 4.71 21.82 -18.39
N GLY A 484 5.55 21.64 -17.36
CA GLY A 484 6.58 20.59 -17.32
C GLY A 484 7.89 20.97 -18.02
N LEU A 485 8.05 22.24 -18.40
CA LEU A 485 9.31 22.79 -18.92
C LEU A 485 10.30 23.00 -17.79
N MET A 486 11.55 22.54 -17.96
CA MET A 486 12.64 22.84 -17.05
C MET A 486 13.83 23.41 -17.81
N ARG A 487 14.31 24.57 -17.37
CA ARG A 487 15.52 25.22 -17.87
C ARG A 487 16.59 25.21 -16.78
N SER A 488 17.81 24.82 -17.09
CA SER A 488 18.90 24.78 -16.10
C SER A 488 20.24 25.17 -16.70
N THR A 489 21.06 25.84 -15.90
CA THR A 489 22.40 26.24 -16.28
C THR A 489 23.40 25.88 -15.18
N LEU A 490 24.57 25.42 -15.61
CA LEU A 490 25.65 25.01 -14.72
C LEU A 490 26.72 26.10 -14.68
N TYR A 491 26.98 26.63 -13.49
CA TYR A 491 28.08 27.58 -13.27
C TYR A 491 29.43 26.88 -13.05
N VAL A 492 29.38 25.58 -12.74
CA VAL A 492 30.53 24.73 -12.48
C VAL A 492 30.51 23.56 -13.46
N GLY A 493 31.67 23.19 -14.01
CA GLY A 493 31.77 22.03 -14.91
C GLY A 493 31.19 20.76 -14.27
N SER A 494 30.49 19.94 -15.05
CA SER A 494 29.72 18.77 -14.59
C SER A 494 30.51 17.79 -13.71
N GLU A 495 31.83 17.70 -13.90
CA GLU A 495 32.72 16.85 -13.11
C GLU A 495 32.93 17.32 -11.66
N LYS A 496 32.82 18.64 -11.43
CA LYS A 496 33.08 19.33 -10.15
C LYS A 496 31.81 19.56 -9.31
N LEU A 497 30.64 19.10 -9.78
CA LEU A 497 29.39 19.17 -9.04
C LEU A 497 29.47 18.35 -7.74
N SER A 498 29.20 19.00 -6.61
CA SER A 498 29.20 18.34 -5.30
C SER A 498 28.10 17.28 -5.23
N ASN A 499 26.99 17.55 -5.91
CA ASN A 499 25.95 16.58 -6.19
C ASN A 499 25.88 16.32 -7.71
N ARG A 500 26.56 15.25 -8.18
CA ARG A 500 26.50 14.80 -9.59
C ARG A 500 25.10 14.41 -10.04
N LYS A 501 24.17 14.26 -9.10
CA LYS A 501 22.77 14.00 -9.34
C LYS A 501 21.99 15.15 -8.70
N PHE A 502 21.85 16.27 -9.41
CA PHE A 502 21.00 17.42 -9.03
C PHE A 502 19.66 16.98 -8.38
N LEU A 503 19.17 15.81 -8.81
CA LEU A 503 17.98 15.11 -8.38
C LEU A 503 18.38 13.78 -7.71
N THR A 504 17.84 13.49 -6.53
CA THR A 504 18.04 12.18 -5.87
C THR A 504 17.58 11.04 -6.78
N ARG A 505 17.93 9.78 -6.49
CA ARG A 505 17.39 8.63 -7.27
C ARG A 505 15.85 8.61 -7.30
N LYS A 506 15.20 9.20 -6.29
CA LYS A 506 13.75 9.36 -6.15
C LYS A 506 13.20 10.55 -6.95
N ASP A 507 13.98 11.64 -7.07
CA ASP A 507 13.66 12.77 -7.95
C ASP A 507 13.99 12.48 -9.43
N LYS A 508 14.90 11.52 -9.69
CA LYS A 508 15.19 10.97 -11.03
C LYS A 508 14.09 10.05 -11.56
N GLU A 509 13.23 9.56 -10.69
CA GLU A 509 12.01 8.84 -11.09
C GLU A 509 10.90 9.80 -11.55
N SER A 510 11.05 11.13 -11.38
CA SER A 510 10.78 12.13 -12.44
C SER A 510 10.86 13.58 -11.97
N ILE A 511 11.40 14.42 -12.84
CA ILE A 511 11.17 15.86 -12.87
C ILE A 511 9.79 16.07 -13.50
N PHE A 512 8.84 16.60 -12.72
CA PHE A 512 7.42 16.64 -13.06
C PHE A 512 6.86 15.25 -13.37
N THR A 513 6.54 14.50 -12.31
CA THR A 513 5.84 13.20 -12.45
C THR A 513 4.39 13.45 -12.84
N MET A 514 3.74 12.46 -13.45
CA MET A 514 2.28 12.46 -13.65
C MET A 514 1.53 12.56 -12.30
N ASP A 515 2.17 12.13 -11.21
CA ASP A 515 1.58 12.07 -9.87
C ASP A 515 1.91 13.26 -8.96
N HIS A 516 2.98 14.02 -9.18
CA HIS A 516 3.40 15.12 -8.31
C HIS A 516 4.36 16.09 -9.00
N PHE A 517 4.14 17.38 -8.76
CA PHE A 517 5.17 18.40 -8.98
C PHE A 517 6.38 18.17 -8.05
N PRO A 518 7.61 18.52 -8.49
CA PRO A 518 8.80 18.39 -7.66
C PRO A 518 8.64 19.06 -6.29
N LEU A 519 9.27 18.49 -5.25
CA LEU A 519 9.11 18.98 -3.88
C LEU A 519 9.48 20.46 -3.73
N TRP A 520 10.55 20.91 -4.38
CA TRP A 520 10.96 22.31 -4.36
C TRP A 520 9.93 23.24 -5.00
N TYR A 521 9.26 22.79 -6.07
CA TYR A 521 8.21 23.56 -6.76
C TYR A 521 6.98 23.70 -5.84
N ARG A 522 6.52 22.59 -5.26
CA ARG A 522 5.38 22.58 -4.32
C ARG A 522 5.64 23.45 -3.09
N ARG A 523 6.83 23.36 -2.50
CA ARG A 523 7.19 24.20 -1.35
C ARG A 523 7.25 25.68 -1.72
N ALA A 524 7.86 26.00 -2.86
CA ALA A 524 7.98 27.36 -3.36
C ALA A 524 6.62 28.00 -3.61
N ALA A 525 5.69 27.25 -4.21
CA ALA A 525 4.33 27.71 -4.52
C ALA A 525 3.55 28.15 -3.26
N GLU A 526 3.71 27.42 -2.16
CA GLU A 526 3.00 27.70 -0.90
C GLU A 526 3.49 28.98 -0.19
N HIS A 527 4.73 29.39 -0.45
CA HIS A 527 5.29 30.57 0.20
C HIS A 527 5.01 31.83 -0.65
N PRO A 528 4.83 33.00 -0.01
CA PRO A 528 4.53 34.22 -0.73
C PRO A 528 5.65 34.55 -1.75
N PRO A 529 5.31 35.02 -2.95
CA PRO A 529 6.29 35.40 -3.97
C PRO A 529 7.33 36.38 -3.42
N GLY A 530 8.61 36.11 -3.70
CA GLY A 530 9.73 36.91 -3.18
C GLY A 530 10.26 36.47 -1.82
N SER A 531 9.69 35.42 -1.20
CA SER A 531 10.30 34.73 -0.08
C SER A 531 11.11 33.51 -0.55
N PHE A 532 12.25 33.26 0.11
CA PHE A 532 13.19 32.22 -0.28
C PHE A 532 13.15 31.02 0.67
N ILE A 533 12.99 29.84 0.10
CA ILE A 533 12.95 28.57 0.84
C ILE A 533 14.29 27.89 0.71
N TYR A 534 14.96 27.72 1.82
CA TYR A 534 16.20 26.96 1.96
C TYR A 534 15.86 25.54 2.38
N SER A 535 16.34 24.57 1.61
CA SER A 535 16.11 23.15 1.86
C SER A 535 17.39 22.35 1.70
N ILE A 536 17.56 21.38 2.61
CA ILE A 536 18.62 20.38 2.55
C ILE A 536 17.94 19.02 2.36
N VAL A 537 18.43 18.26 1.40
CA VAL A 537 17.93 16.91 1.11
C VAL A 537 18.82 15.91 1.84
N SER A 538 18.27 15.22 2.84
CA SER A 538 18.98 14.14 3.56
C SER A 538 18.92 12.85 2.75
N GLU A 539 20.05 12.36 2.25
CA GLU A 539 20.14 11.03 1.66
C GLU A 539 20.20 9.97 2.78
N ASP A 540 19.03 9.49 3.22
CA ASP A 540 18.98 8.37 4.19
C ASP A 540 19.25 6.99 3.53
N ASP A 541 19.46 6.93 2.20
CA ASP A 541 19.47 5.68 1.41
C ASP A 541 20.84 5.30 0.79
N SER A 542 21.92 6.01 1.08
CA SER A 542 23.28 5.58 0.68
C SER A 542 23.95 4.84 1.84
N GLU A 543 24.29 3.56 1.62
CA GLU A 543 25.09 2.69 2.53
C GLU A 543 26.51 3.25 2.87
N GLY A 544 26.79 4.51 2.54
CA GLY A 544 27.96 5.24 3.02
C GLY A 544 27.51 6.66 3.35
N GLY A 545 27.55 7.03 4.63
CA GLY A 545 27.17 8.34 5.16
C GLY A 545 27.86 9.49 4.43
N GLY A 546 27.28 9.90 3.31
CA GLY A 546 27.73 11.03 2.52
C GLY A 546 27.37 12.30 3.27
N LEU A 547 28.39 13.08 3.64
CA LEU A 547 28.19 14.41 4.21
C LEU A 547 27.32 15.24 3.26
N LEU A 548 26.33 15.97 3.79
CA LEU A 548 25.48 16.88 3.03
C LEU A 548 26.34 18.00 2.44
N LYS A 549 26.28 18.21 1.12
CA LYS A 549 27.17 19.17 0.43
C LYS A 549 26.46 20.37 -0.20
N VAL A 550 25.14 20.30 -0.38
CA VAL A 550 24.38 21.27 -1.19
C VAL A 550 23.10 21.69 -0.47
N VAL A 551 22.76 22.97 -0.58
CA VAL A 551 21.50 23.58 -0.15
C VAL A 551 20.76 24.05 -1.40
N THR A 552 19.48 23.74 -1.50
CA THR A 552 18.62 24.21 -2.59
C THR A 552 17.79 25.38 -2.09
N VAL A 553 17.88 26.51 -2.79
CA VAL A 553 17.09 27.72 -2.54
C VAL A 553 16.06 27.86 -3.64
N SER A 554 14.79 28.07 -3.30
CA SER A 554 13.70 28.18 -4.29
C SER A 554 12.68 29.26 -3.90
N THR A 555 12.04 29.86 -4.90
CA THR A 555 10.97 30.85 -4.74
C THR A 555 9.97 30.73 -5.91
N ALA A 556 8.70 31.06 -5.65
CA ALA A 556 7.66 31.07 -6.68
C ALA A 556 7.62 32.40 -7.43
N VAL A 557 7.32 32.31 -8.72
CA VAL A 557 7.05 33.43 -9.62
C VAL A 557 5.55 33.47 -9.86
N ALA A 558 4.90 34.50 -9.32
CA ALA A 558 3.48 34.74 -9.54
C ALA A 558 3.28 35.94 -10.46
N VAL A 559 2.30 35.85 -11.34
CA VAL A 559 1.88 36.90 -12.26
C VAL A 559 0.49 37.37 -11.85
N SER A 560 0.31 38.68 -11.72
CA SER A 560 -0.99 39.28 -11.42
C SER A 560 -1.52 40.06 -12.62
N VAL A 561 -2.72 39.71 -13.08
CA VAL A 561 -3.45 40.40 -14.15
C VAL A 561 -4.87 40.71 -13.65
N ASP A 562 -5.31 41.96 -13.78
CA ASP A 562 -6.65 42.42 -13.35
C ASP A 562 -7.05 42.04 -11.92
N GLY A 563 -6.08 42.08 -10.99
CA GLY A 563 -6.30 41.72 -9.59
C GLY A 563 -6.38 40.22 -9.30
N LYS A 564 -6.24 39.36 -10.33
CA LYS A 564 -6.11 37.91 -10.19
C LYS A 564 -4.64 37.54 -10.21
N MET A 565 -4.23 36.65 -9.30
CA MET A 565 -2.85 36.17 -9.20
C MET A 565 -2.78 34.69 -9.55
N GLY A 566 -1.83 34.31 -10.39
CA GLY A 566 -1.54 32.91 -10.72
C GLY A 566 -0.05 32.61 -10.59
N ILE A 567 0.30 31.41 -10.15
CA ILE A 567 1.68 30.93 -10.12
C ILE A 567 2.07 30.48 -11.53
N ALA A 568 3.09 31.10 -12.10
CA ALA A 568 3.56 30.80 -13.46
C ALA A 568 4.74 29.81 -13.44
N ALA A 569 5.71 30.02 -12.55
CA ALA A 569 6.92 29.22 -12.48
C ALA A 569 7.49 29.18 -11.06
N ALA A 570 8.45 28.30 -10.82
CA ALA A 570 9.31 28.35 -9.64
C ALA A 570 10.77 28.35 -10.08
N VAL A 571 11.56 29.22 -9.46
CA VAL A 571 12.98 29.43 -9.77
C VAL A 571 13.83 29.12 -8.55
N GLY A 572 15.04 28.65 -8.78
CA GLY A 572 15.94 28.31 -7.69
C GLY A 572 17.40 28.19 -8.08
N VAL A 573 18.23 28.09 -7.05
CA VAL A 573 19.67 27.90 -7.15
C VAL A 573 20.14 26.81 -6.20
N GLN A 574 21.15 26.06 -6.61
CA GLN A 574 21.89 25.17 -5.73
C GLN A 574 23.20 25.80 -5.32
N ILE A 575 23.42 25.87 -4.02
CA ILE A 575 24.62 26.46 -3.42
C ILE A 575 25.34 25.41 -2.58
N LYS A 576 26.67 25.45 -2.58
CA LYS A 576 27.49 24.66 -1.67
C LYS A 576 27.17 25.04 -0.23
N LEU A 577 27.00 24.04 0.61
CA LEU A 577 26.78 24.23 2.04
C LEU A 577 27.91 25.07 2.67
N GLU A 578 29.16 24.82 2.28
CA GLU A 578 30.33 25.57 2.74
C GLU A 578 30.24 27.08 2.44
N LEU A 579 29.66 27.46 1.28
CA LEU A 579 29.48 28.86 0.93
C LEU A 579 28.46 29.52 1.86
N LEU A 580 27.33 28.85 2.11
CA LEU A 580 26.29 29.34 3.03
C LEU A 580 26.85 29.49 4.44
N GLN A 581 27.58 28.48 4.94
CA GLN A 581 28.24 28.53 6.24
C GLN A 581 29.22 29.69 6.32
N ARG A 582 30.09 29.88 5.33
CA ARG A 582 31.06 30.98 5.30
C ARG A 582 30.37 32.33 5.35
N LYS A 583 29.32 32.55 4.53
CA LYS A 583 28.55 33.81 4.51
C LYS A 583 27.84 34.05 5.84
N PHE A 584 27.25 33.01 6.43
CA PHE A 584 26.62 33.07 7.74
C PHE A 584 27.61 33.50 8.85
N TRP A 585 28.77 32.85 8.94
CA TRP A 585 29.77 33.20 9.95
C TRP A 585 30.35 34.60 9.75
N MET A 586 30.53 35.05 8.51
CA MET A 586 30.94 36.45 8.23
C MET A 586 29.85 37.45 8.64
N ALA A 587 28.57 37.13 8.44
CA ALA A 587 27.48 38.00 8.88
C ALA A 587 27.39 38.10 10.41
N MET A 588 27.62 36.98 11.12
CA MET A 588 27.63 36.96 12.59
C MET A 588 28.80 37.73 13.22
N GLN A 589 29.79 38.17 12.43
CA GLN A 589 30.89 39.03 12.89
C GLN A 589 30.56 40.53 12.79
N GLN A 590 29.53 40.91 12.01
CA GLN A 590 29.20 42.32 11.79
C GLN A 590 28.38 42.86 12.95
N CYS A 591 29.00 43.68 13.78
CA CYS A 591 28.34 44.36 14.89
C CYS A 591 27.95 45.78 14.51
N SER A 592 26.78 46.25 14.96
CA SER A 592 26.33 47.61 14.71
C SER A 592 27.31 48.60 15.33
N ALA A 593 27.86 49.50 14.51
CA ALA A 593 28.94 50.43 14.81
C ALA A 593 28.66 51.52 15.87
N LEU A 594 27.63 51.36 16.71
CA LEU A 594 27.28 52.33 17.75
C LEU A 594 28.07 52.13 19.06
N ASP A 595 28.55 50.93 19.37
CA ASP A 595 29.46 50.67 20.49
C ASP A 595 30.51 49.63 20.05
N GLY A 596 31.73 50.09 19.78
CA GLY A 596 32.79 49.39 19.05
C GLY A 596 33.42 48.14 19.68
N ALA A 597 32.69 47.32 20.43
CA ALA A 597 33.12 45.99 20.82
C ALA A 597 31.91 45.06 20.93
N CYS A 598 31.90 43.95 20.18
CA CYS A 598 30.97 42.85 20.43
C CYS A 598 31.54 41.96 21.55
N PRO A 599 30.95 41.98 22.76
CA PRO A 599 31.50 41.21 23.87
C PRO A 599 31.29 39.69 23.72
N LEU A 600 30.36 39.27 22.86
CA LEU A 600 30.02 37.87 22.61
C LEU A 600 29.90 37.63 21.11
N SER A 601 30.66 36.67 20.59
CA SER A 601 30.60 36.23 19.19
C SER A 601 30.20 34.77 19.09
N CYS A 602 29.47 34.40 18.04
CA CYS A 602 29.21 32.99 17.70
C CYS A 602 30.47 32.17 17.36
N GLN A 603 31.62 32.84 17.23
CA GLN A 603 32.91 32.17 17.05
C GLN A 603 33.49 31.67 18.37
N ASP A 604 33.15 32.32 19.48
CA ASP A 604 33.58 31.92 20.82
C ASP A 604 32.96 30.56 21.19
N ASP A 605 33.61 29.83 22.09
CA ASP A 605 33.08 28.55 22.59
C ASP A 605 31.99 28.74 23.66
N VAL A 606 31.65 29.99 23.99
CA VAL A 606 30.62 30.34 24.97
C VAL A 606 29.22 30.22 24.38
N LEU A 607 29.06 30.44 23.07
CA LEU A 607 27.76 30.42 22.39
C LEU A 607 27.71 29.37 21.29
N ASN A 608 26.59 28.66 21.20
CA ASN A 608 26.24 27.82 20.06
C ASN A 608 25.20 28.55 19.21
N CYS A 609 25.54 28.79 17.95
CA CYS A 609 24.67 29.46 16.99
C CYS A 609 24.24 28.49 15.89
N PHE A 610 22.94 28.41 15.68
CA PHE A 610 22.29 27.54 14.72
C PHE A 610 21.47 28.35 13.73
N LEU A 611 21.50 27.92 12.48
CA LEU A 611 20.53 28.34 11.48
C LEU A 611 19.59 27.17 11.24
N ILE A 612 18.31 27.32 11.57
CA ILE A 612 17.32 26.24 11.47
C ILE A 612 16.21 26.61 10.47
N ASP A 613 15.59 25.60 9.84
CA ASP A 613 14.39 25.81 9.05
C ASP A 613 13.13 25.96 9.91
N ASN A 614 12.03 26.36 9.27
CA ASN A 614 10.70 26.47 9.84
C ASN A 614 10.14 25.14 10.39
N ASN A 615 10.81 24.00 10.18
CA ASN A 615 10.44 22.70 10.73
C ASN A 615 11.42 22.22 11.83
N GLY A 616 12.41 23.04 12.20
CA GLY A 616 13.39 22.74 13.25
C GLY A 616 14.57 21.86 12.82
N PHE A 617 14.84 21.74 11.51
CA PHE A 617 16.05 21.08 11.01
C PHE A 617 17.21 22.07 10.92
N ILE A 618 18.40 21.62 11.31
CA ILE A 618 19.60 22.45 11.36
C ILE A 618 20.24 22.53 9.96
N LEU A 619 20.37 23.73 9.42
CA LEU A 619 21.10 24.01 8.17
C LEU A 619 22.56 24.36 8.41
N VAL A 620 22.86 25.17 9.42
CA VAL A 620 24.22 25.56 9.78
C VAL A 620 24.40 25.37 11.28
N SER A 621 25.46 24.66 11.65
CA SER A 621 25.97 24.54 13.02
C SER A 621 27.50 24.66 12.99
N LYS A 622 28.09 25.02 14.14
CA LYS A 622 29.54 24.97 14.38
C LYS A 622 30.08 23.54 14.19
N ARG A 623 29.28 22.51 14.48
CA ARG A 623 29.62 21.09 14.28
C ARG A 623 28.94 20.53 13.02
N PRO A 624 29.69 20.02 12.03
CA PRO A 624 29.10 19.53 10.79
C PRO A 624 28.22 18.29 10.98
N ALA A 625 28.46 17.48 12.01
CA ALA A 625 27.67 16.28 12.31
C ALA A 625 26.22 16.57 12.77
N GLU A 626 25.94 17.81 13.18
CA GLU A 626 24.59 18.26 13.58
C GLU A 626 23.77 18.78 12.39
N THR A 627 24.42 19.04 11.24
CA THR A 627 23.74 19.56 10.05
C THR A 627 22.81 18.50 9.46
N GLY A 628 21.57 18.89 9.15
CA GLY A 628 20.51 18.00 8.66
C GLY A 628 19.77 17.22 9.75
N LYS A 629 20.22 17.28 11.01
CA LYS A 629 19.51 16.70 12.15
C LYS A 629 18.40 17.63 12.64
N PHE A 630 17.43 17.03 13.33
CA PHE A 630 16.39 17.79 14.01
C PHE A 630 16.94 18.40 15.30
N LEU A 631 16.62 19.68 15.55
CA LEU A 631 17.12 20.41 16.72
C LEU A 631 16.76 19.71 18.04
N GLY A 632 15.59 19.06 18.14
CA GLY A 632 15.20 18.34 19.34
C GLY A 632 16.04 17.08 19.66
N GLU A 633 16.72 16.49 18.66
CA GLU A 633 17.66 15.38 18.84
C GLU A 633 19.01 15.90 19.38
N VAL A 634 19.41 17.11 18.97
CA VAL A 634 20.68 17.74 19.36
C VAL A 634 20.56 18.48 20.70
N ASP A 635 19.51 19.27 20.87
CA ASP A 635 19.23 20.07 22.07
C ASP A 635 17.74 20.04 22.42
N GLY A 636 17.34 18.98 23.14
CA GLY A 636 15.97 18.78 23.62
C GLY A 636 15.50 19.85 24.60
N SER A 637 16.41 20.51 25.33
CA SER A 637 16.09 21.54 26.31
C SER A 637 15.52 22.79 25.66
N VAL A 638 16.20 23.28 24.61
CA VAL A 638 15.78 24.47 23.86
C VAL A 638 14.52 24.19 23.07
N MET A 639 14.44 23.04 22.38
CA MET A 639 13.23 22.66 21.64
C MET A 639 12.00 22.58 22.56
N THR A 640 12.14 21.97 23.74
CA THR A 640 11.03 21.90 24.72
C THR A 640 10.58 23.28 25.16
N GLN A 641 11.51 24.21 25.36
CA GLN A 641 11.15 25.58 25.74
C GLN A 641 10.50 26.37 24.60
N LEU A 642 10.98 26.19 23.36
CA LEU A 642 10.35 26.78 22.17
C LEU A 642 8.92 26.27 21.95
N LEU A 643 8.64 25.01 22.31
CA LEU A 643 7.29 24.45 22.32
C LEU A 643 6.43 25.08 23.43
N ASN A 644 6.96 25.21 24.63
CA ASN A 644 6.25 25.83 25.77
C ASN A 644 5.89 27.30 25.51
N MET A 645 6.77 28.03 24.81
CA MET A 645 6.54 29.42 24.41
C MET A 645 5.62 29.56 23.19
N GLY A 646 5.29 28.46 22.51
CA GLY A 646 4.42 28.46 21.33
C GLY A 646 5.10 28.93 20.03
N MET A 647 6.42 29.11 20.01
CA MET A 647 7.15 29.45 18.78
C MET A 647 7.17 28.26 17.80
N PHE A 648 7.23 27.05 18.34
CA PHE A 648 7.02 25.81 17.59
C PHE A 648 5.73 25.13 18.07
N ARG A 649 5.03 24.49 17.14
CA ARG A 649 3.86 23.67 17.39
C ARG A 649 4.16 22.21 17.06
N ARG A 650 3.82 21.32 17.99
CA ARG A 650 3.82 19.86 17.74
C ARG A 650 2.53 19.46 17.03
N VAL A 651 2.67 18.86 15.86
CA VAL A 651 1.58 18.35 15.03
C VAL A 651 1.70 16.84 14.96
N THR A 652 0.64 16.12 15.31
CA THR A 652 0.62 14.65 15.23
C THR A 652 0.16 14.23 13.84
N MET A 653 0.95 13.39 13.19
CA MET A 653 0.66 12.80 11.88
C MET A 653 0.47 11.29 12.02
N TYR A 654 -0.38 10.70 11.17
CA TYR A 654 -0.58 9.25 11.10
C TYR A 654 -0.11 8.70 9.75
N ASP A 655 0.47 7.50 9.76
CA ASP A 655 0.76 6.69 8.58
C ASP A 655 0.15 5.30 8.78
N TYR A 656 -1.01 5.09 8.15
CA TYR A 656 -1.78 3.84 8.13
C TYR A 656 -1.26 2.82 7.12
N GLN A 657 -0.32 3.21 6.25
CA GLN A 657 0.28 2.32 5.26
C GLN A 657 1.73 1.95 5.64
N ALA A 658 2.11 2.12 6.92
CA ALA A 658 3.44 1.81 7.40
C ALA A 658 3.67 0.28 7.49
N MET A 659 4.94 -0.11 7.49
CA MET A 659 5.35 -1.51 7.63
C MET A 659 6.24 -1.64 8.87
N CYS A 660 5.71 -2.28 9.91
CA CYS A 660 6.40 -2.46 11.18
C CYS A 660 7.05 -3.84 11.26
N LYS A 661 8.14 -3.91 12.03
CA LYS A 661 8.73 -5.19 12.41
C LYS A 661 7.86 -5.83 13.48
N VAL A 662 7.43 -7.06 13.26
CA VAL A 662 6.68 -7.80 14.28
C VAL A 662 7.57 -8.00 15.50
N PRO A 663 7.19 -7.50 16.69
CA PRO A 663 7.92 -7.81 17.90
C PRO A 663 7.75 -9.31 18.15
N TYR A 664 8.84 -10.08 17.96
CA TYR A 664 8.83 -11.46 18.37
C TYR A 664 8.63 -11.49 19.88
N HIS A 665 7.43 -11.87 20.32
CA HIS A 665 7.28 -12.48 21.63
C HIS A 665 8.11 -13.75 21.60
N HIS A 666 9.38 -13.60 21.98
CA HIS A 666 10.07 -14.70 22.59
C HIS A 666 9.20 -15.08 23.78
N HIS A 667 8.36 -16.11 23.63
CA HIS A 667 8.28 -17.07 24.72
C HIS A 667 9.72 -17.33 25.06
N SER A 668 10.16 -16.86 26.23
CA SER A 668 11.48 -17.09 26.76
C SER A 668 11.67 -18.60 26.80
N GLY A 669 12.07 -19.16 25.66
CA GLY A 669 12.78 -20.40 25.51
C GLY A 669 14.20 -20.18 25.97
N ALA A 670 14.37 -19.49 27.11
CA ALA A 670 15.37 -19.88 28.08
C ALA A 670 15.05 -21.33 28.46
N ARG A 671 15.33 -22.24 27.52
CA ARG A 671 15.68 -23.60 27.85
C ARG A 671 16.83 -23.41 28.84
N PRO A 672 16.70 -23.88 30.09
CA PRO A 672 17.82 -23.79 31.02
C PRO A 672 18.96 -24.50 30.32
N LEU A 673 20.12 -23.84 30.26
CA LEU A 673 21.39 -24.34 29.73
C LEU A 673 21.39 -25.88 29.68
N LEU A 674 21.23 -26.43 28.47
CA LEU A 674 21.38 -27.86 28.24
C LEU A 674 22.77 -28.21 28.77
N SER A 675 22.81 -28.89 29.91
CA SER A 675 24.05 -29.20 30.58
C SER A 675 24.91 -30.06 29.63
N PRO A 676 26.24 -29.91 29.65
CA PRO A 676 27.15 -30.70 28.81
C PRO A 676 26.96 -32.22 28.97
N ILE A 677 26.34 -32.65 30.07
CA ILE A 677 26.01 -34.05 30.36
C ILE A 677 24.90 -34.57 29.43
N TYR A 678 23.93 -33.75 29.02
CA TYR A 678 22.85 -34.18 28.14
C TYR A 678 23.33 -34.35 26.69
N ALA A 679 24.23 -33.48 26.23
CA ALA A 679 24.89 -33.61 24.94
C ALA A 679 25.78 -34.86 24.91
N PHE A 680 26.50 -35.14 26.00
CA PHE A 680 27.28 -36.37 26.16
C PHE A 680 26.38 -37.61 26.16
N LEU A 681 25.28 -37.62 26.92
CA LEU A 681 24.34 -38.74 26.94
C LEU A 681 23.65 -38.97 25.58
N ALA A 682 23.35 -37.91 24.84
CA ALA A 682 22.82 -38.02 23.48
C ALA A 682 23.86 -38.61 22.51
N ALA A 683 25.13 -38.21 22.62
CA ALA A 683 26.22 -38.78 21.83
C ALA A 683 26.46 -40.26 22.17
N VAL A 684 26.43 -40.63 23.45
CA VAL A 684 26.52 -42.03 23.91
C VAL A 684 25.34 -42.83 23.41
N LYS A 685 24.11 -42.30 23.49
CA LYS A 685 22.91 -42.96 22.98
C LYS A 685 22.96 -43.16 21.46
N TRP A 686 23.47 -42.17 20.73
CA TRP A 686 23.71 -42.28 19.29
C TRP A 686 24.75 -43.37 18.97
N LEU A 687 25.89 -43.38 19.66
CA LEU A 687 26.92 -44.42 19.53
C LEU A 687 26.41 -45.83 19.83
N ILE A 688 25.60 -45.98 20.89
CA ILE A 688 25.01 -47.28 21.25
C ILE A 688 23.99 -47.71 20.19
N SER A 689 23.21 -46.78 19.64
CA SER A 689 22.24 -47.08 18.57
C SER A 689 22.94 -47.53 17.30
N ASP A 690 24.01 -46.85 16.88
CA ASP A 690 24.82 -47.24 15.71
C ASP A 690 25.54 -48.56 15.94
N PHE A 691 26.06 -48.81 17.14
CA PHE A 691 26.70 -50.08 17.49
C PHE A 691 25.70 -51.25 17.50
N LEU A 692 24.46 -51.02 17.95
CA LEU A 692 23.40 -52.02 17.89
C LEU A 692 22.94 -52.31 16.46
N ILE A 693 22.86 -51.29 15.60
CA ILE A 693 22.56 -51.46 14.17
C ILE A 693 23.69 -52.23 13.49
N PHE A 694 24.96 -51.88 13.78
CA PHE A 694 26.13 -52.60 13.27
C PHE A 694 26.15 -54.07 13.72
N LEU A 695 25.80 -54.37 14.98
CA LEU A 695 25.70 -55.75 15.47
C LEU A 695 24.53 -56.53 14.84
N LEU A 696 23.42 -55.86 14.52
CA LEU A 696 22.27 -56.43 13.81
C LEU A 696 22.60 -56.71 12.32
N GLU A 697 23.46 -55.89 11.71
CA GLU A 697 23.91 -56.04 10.32
C GLU A 697 25.11 -56.98 10.16
N PHE A 698 25.80 -57.35 11.26
CA PHE A 698 26.97 -58.24 11.21
C PHE A 698 26.58 -59.72 11.04
N ASN A 699 26.17 -60.10 9.84
CA ASN A 699 26.04 -61.50 9.42
C ASN A 699 27.22 -61.88 8.51
N MET A 700 28.07 -62.80 8.97
CA MET A 700 29.28 -63.33 8.30
C MET A 700 29.03 -63.98 6.92
N SER A 701 27.80 -63.97 6.41
CA SER A 701 27.43 -64.45 5.07
C SER A 701 27.29 -63.33 4.01
N SER A 702 27.40 -62.04 4.37
CA SER A 702 27.25 -60.92 3.41
C SER A 702 28.54 -60.55 2.65
N PHE A 703 29.69 -61.18 2.94
CA PHE A 703 30.98 -60.84 2.31
C PHE A 703 31.18 -61.47 0.92
N TRP A 704 30.25 -62.30 0.42
CA TRP A 704 30.45 -63.13 -0.77
C TRP A 704 29.41 -62.99 -1.89
N HIS A 705 28.45 -62.06 -1.80
CA HIS A 705 27.59 -61.71 -2.94
C HIS A 705 27.46 -60.17 -3.03
N SER A 706 28.42 -59.55 -3.71
CA SER A 706 28.20 -58.24 -4.34
C SER A 706 27.37 -58.48 -5.59
N ASP A 707 26.10 -58.08 -5.56
CA ASP A 707 25.46 -57.34 -6.66
C ASP A 707 23.97 -57.20 -6.38
N ASN A 708 23.47 -55.97 -6.60
CA ASN A 708 22.10 -55.49 -6.44
C ASN A 708 21.74 -54.92 -5.06
N LEU A 709 22.39 -53.82 -4.69
CA LEU A 709 21.78 -52.83 -3.81
C LEU A 709 21.39 -51.61 -4.64
N ALA A 710 20.08 -51.42 -4.79
CA ALA A 710 19.49 -50.22 -5.34
C ALA A 710 19.91 -49.00 -4.50
N ASP A 711 20.33 -47.94 -5.17
CA ASP A 711 20.71 -46.67 -4.58
C ASP A 711 19.47 -45.98 -4.00
N ALA A 712 19.14 -46.31 -2.75
CA ALA A 712 18.14 -45.60 -1.97
C ALA A 712 18.74 -44.26 -1.53
N LYS A 713 18.67 -43.28 -2.44
CA LYS A 713 18.98 -41.89 -2.14
C LYS A 713 18.02 -41.40 -1.06
N ALA A 714 18.46 -41.42 0.20
CA ALA A 714 17.76 -40.82 1.31
C ALA A 714 17.63 -39.32 1.03
N VAL A 715 16.47 -38.93 0.47
CA VAL A 715 16.01 -37.55 0.44
C VAL A 715 15.67 -37.20 1.89
N PHE A 716 16.71 -36.85 2.66
CA PHE A 716 16.52 -36.07 3.86
C PHE A 716 15.86 -34.77 3.40
N HIS A 717 14.56 -34.64 3.70
CA HIS A 717 13.92 -33.35 3.78
C HIS A 717 14.72 -32.53 4.79
N HIS A 718 15.66 -31.73 4.28
CA HIS A 718 16.04 -30.50 4.95
C HIS A 718 14.74 -29.71 5.09
N SER A 719 14.09 -29.85 6.24
CA SER A 719 13.19 -28.82 6.74
C SER A 719 13.98 -27.53 6.59
N HIS A 720 13.56 -26.71 5.62
CA HIS A 720 14.07 -25.37 5.44
C HIS A 720 13.90 -24.69 6.79
N LYS A 721 14.98 -24.66 7.58
CA LYS A 721 15.10 -23.78 8.71
C LYS A 721 15.17 -22.40 8.07
N HIS A 722 14.01 -21.82 7.76
CA HIS A 722 13.88 -20.45 7.33
C HIS A 722 14.75 -19.64 8.29
N LYS A 723 15.83 -19.04 7.78
CA LYS A 723 16.37 -17.84 8.40
C LYS A 723 15.17 -16.90 8.45
N LYS A 724 14.51 -16.82 9.61
CA LYS A 724 13.40 -15.91 9.85
C LYS A 724 13.99 -14.51 9.76
N HIS A 725 14.02 -13.99 8.55
CA HIS A 725 14.20 -12.57 8.30
C HIS A 725 13.11 -11.84 9.08
N ASP A 726 13.44 -10.67 9.63
CA ASP A 726 12.48 -9.74 10.24
C ASP A 726 11.32 -9.53 9.25
N THR A 727 10.22 -10.26 9.43
CA THR A 727 9.04 -10.15 8.57
C THR A 727 8.35 -8.84 8.93
N LEU A 728 8.26 -7.95 7.94
CA LEU A 728 7.52 -6.71 8.08
C LEU A 728 6.02 -6.98 7.87
N GLN A 729 5.18 -6.41 8.71
CA GLN A 729 3.71 -6.49 8.61
C GLN A 729 3.14 -5.06 8.51
N PRO A 730 2.00 -4.86 7.80
CA PRO A 730 1.28 -3.60 7.85
C PRO A 730 0.94 -3.21 9.29
N CYS A 731 1.12 -1.93 9.61
CA CYS A 731 0.85 -1.37 10.93
C CYS A 731 0.46 0.11 10.81
N ASP A 732 -0.23 0.59 11.84
CA ASP A 732 -0.59 2.00 11.97
C ASP A 732 0.47 2.68 12.82
N THR A 733 1.05 3.78 12.32
CA THR A 733 2.06 4.53 13.05
C THR A 733 1.64 5.98 13.24
N GLU A 734 1.94 6.55 14.41
CA GLU A 734 1.83 7.97 14.69
C GLU A 734 3.23 8.58 14.85
N TYR A 735 3.44 9.77 14.30
CA TYR A 735 4.71 10.47 14.41
C TYR A 735 4.48 11.98 14.60
N PRO A 736 5.28 12.64 15.44
CA PRO A 736 5.21 14.08 15.61
C PRO A 736 5.99 14.80 14.51
N VAL A 737 5.42 15.88 13.99
CA VAL A 737 6.09 16.86 13.11
C VAL A 737 6.04 18.22 13.80
N PHE A 738 7.08 19.02 13.61
CA PHE A 738 7.20 20.34 14.23
C PHE A 738 7.15 21.43 13.18
N VAL A 739 6.43 22.50 13.49
CA VAL A 739 6.28 23.67 12.61
C VAL A 739 6.39 24.95 13.40
N TYR A 740 7.14 25.91 12.86
CA TYR A 740 7.25 27.27 13.35
C TYR A 740 5.95 28.04 13.14
N GLU A 741 5.49 28.74 14.17
CA GLU A 741 4.30 29.59 14.13
C GLU A 741 4.70 31.05 13.79
N PRO A 742 4.33 31.60 12.61
CA PRO A 742 4.79 32.92 12.16
C PRO A 742 4.36 34.11 13.02
N ALA A 743 3.42 33.90 13.94
CA ALA A 743 2.95 34.92 14.87
C ALA A 743 4.07 35.43 15.80
N ILE A 744 5.07 34.59 16.10
CA ILE A 744 6.13 34.89 17.07
C ILE A 744 7.47 35.04 16.35
N LYS A 745 7.82 36.27 15.99
CA LYS A 745 9.06 36.56 15.22
C LYS A 745 10.34 36.45 16.03
N GLU A 746 10.28 36.71 17.33
CA GLU A 746 11.44 36.69 18.22
C GLU A 746 11.02 36.18 19.60
N THR A 747 11.86 35.33 20.19
CA THR A 747 11.74 34.90 21.59
C THR A 747 13.12 34.82 22.23
N ASN A 748 13.16 35.06 23.52
CA ASN A 748 14.34 34.84 24.34
C ASN A 748 13.91 34.25 25.69
N GLY A 749 14.83 33.54 26.34
CA GLY A 749 14.53 32.93 27.62
C GLY A 749 15.74 32.35 28.33
N LEU A 750 15.50 32.00 29.59
CA LEU A 750 16.43 31.27 30.45
C LEU A 750 15.83 29.90 30.74
N ILE A 751 16.64 28.86 30.62
CA ILE A 751 16.29 27.46 30.90
C ILE A 751 17.03 27.06 32.17
N GLU A 752 16.30 26.64 33.20
CA GLU A 752 16.88 26.14 34.44
C GLU A 752 17.27 24.67 34.27
N CYS A 753 18.57 24.38 34.24
CA CYS A 753 19.12 23.04 34.03
C CYS A 753 19.60 22.40 35.34
N GLY A 754 19.05 22.85 36.48
CA GLY A 754 19.50 22.46 37.82
C GLY A 754 20.59 23.40 38.34
N ASP A 755 21.85 23.07 38.08
CA ASP A 755 23.01 23.79 38.63
C ASP A 755 23.46 24.99 37.79
N CYS A 756 22.90 25.16 36.59
CA CYS A 756 23.19 26.27 35.69
C CYS A 756 21.92 26.75 34.97
N GLN A 757 21.97 28.00 34.49
CA GLN A 757 20.93 28.58 33.65
C GLN A 757 21.46 28.73 32.23
N LYS A 758 20.74 28.18 31.26
CA LYS A 758 21.08 28.29 29.83
C LYS A 758 20.21 29.36 29.18
N MET A 759 20.84 30.38 28.61
CA MET A 759 20.12 31.38 27.82
C MET A 759 19.94 30.96 26.37
N PHE A 760 18.83 31.37 25.75
CA PHE A 760 18.64 31.25 24.32
C PHE A 760 17.91 32.47 23.74
N VAL A 761 18.18 32.75 22.47
CA VAL A 761 17.51 33.77 21.65
C VAL A 761 17.19 33.14 20.30
N ALA A 762 15.94 33.24 19.87
CA ALA A 762 15.48 32.76 18.58
C ALA A 762 14.82 33.90 17.80
N GLN A 763 15.23 34.11 16.56
CA GLN A 763 14.75 35.21 15.71
C GLN A 763 14.50 34.75 14.27
N GLN A 764 13.38 35.16 13.68
CA GLN A 764 13.07 34.88 12.28
C GLN A 764 13.86 35.76 11.32
N ILE A 765 14.41 35.15 10.26
CA ILE A 765 15.06 35.87 9.17
C ILE A 765 14.00 36.29 8.15
N ALA A 766 13.88 37.60 7.92
CA ALA A 766 12.88 38.18 7.02
C ALA A 766 12.97 37.60 5.59
N SER A 767 11.82 37.45 4.93
CA SER A 767 11.68 36.91 3.57
C SER A 767 12.30 35.53 3.35
N SER A 768 12.40 34.71 4.40
CA SER A 768 12.89 33.34 4.31
C SER A 768 12.17 32.40 5.29
N ASN A 769 12.35 31.10 5.09
CA ASN A 769 11.88 30.07 6.03
C ASN A 769 12.86 29.79 7.18
N LEU A 770 13.87 30.63 7.38
CA LEU A 770 14.97 30.40 8.31
C LEU A 770 14.76 31.13 9.64
N LEU A 771 15.25 30.50 10.71
CA LEU A 771 15.33 31.06 12.05
C LEU A 771 16.79 31.03 12.52
N LEU A 772 17.25 32.11 13.10
CA LEU A 772 18.51 32.19 13.82
C LEU A 772 18.25 31.80 15.28
N LEU A 773 19.01 30.84 15.79
CA LEU A 773 18.95 30.41 17.18
C LEU A 773 20.34 30.50 17.81
N VAL A 774 20.45 31.25 18.90
CA VAL A 774 21.69 31.40 19.68
C VAL A 774 21.44 30.86 21.08
N THR A 775 22.35 30.02 21.57
CA THR A 775 22.21 29.34 22.87
C THR A 775 23.54 29.37 23.62
N ASP A 776 23.48 29.34 24.94
CA ASP A 776 24.68 29.18 25.77
C ASP A 776 25.23 27.73 25.64
N ALA A 777 26.52 27.61 25.39
CA ALA A 777 27.23 26.34 25.22
C ALA A 777 27.79 25.76 26.52
N THR A 778 27.90 26.57 27.57
CA THR A 778 28.63 26.22 28.80
C THR A 778 27.82 25.37 29.78
N CYS A 779 26.49 25.43 29.69
CA CYS A 779 25.56 24.73 30.59
C CYS A 779 25.07 23.41 29.97
N ASP A 780 25.27 22.29 30.67
CA ASP A 780 24.75 20.98 30.28
C ASP A 780 23.32 20.79 30.78
N CYS A 781 22.39 20.61 29.84
CA CYS A 781 20.96 20.49 30.09
C CYS A 781 20.41 19.10 29.76
N SER A 782 21.24 18.05 29.91
CA SER A 782 20.88 16.65 29.65
C SER A 782 19.74 16.08 30.53
N ILE A 783 19.24 16.85 31.50
CA ILE A 783 18.05 16.50 32.30
C ILE A 783 16.80 16.44 31.41
N PHE A 784 16.76 17.24 30.34
CA PHE A 784 15.65 17.22 29.39
C PHE A 784 15.85 16.08 28.38
N PRO A 785 14.88 15.17 28.23
CA PRO A 785 14.99 14.10 27.24
C PRO A 785 15.00 14.68 25.82
N PRO A 786 15.66 14.00 24.86
CA PRO A 786 15.64 14.43 23.46
C PRO A 786 14.21 14.36 22.91
N VAL A 787 13.85 15.34 22.09
CA VAL A 787 12.57 15.37 21.38
C VAL A 787 12.77 14.69 20.02
N LEU A 788 12.31 13.44 19.92
CA LEU A 788 12.50 12.61 18.74
C LEU A 788 11.32 12.71 17.77
N LEU A 789 11.61 12.48 16.48
CA LEU A 789 10.65 12.39 15.38
C LEU A 789 10.21 10.93 15.12
N ASP A 790 10.52 10.01 16.04
CA ASP A 790 10.32 8.58 15.81
C ASP A 790 8.84 8.22 15.70
N ALA A 791 8.54 7.46 14.65
CA ALA A 791 7.23 6.85 14.47
C ALA A 791 6.99 5.80 15.54
N LYS A 792 5.89 5.94 16.26
CA LYS A 792 5.42 5.00 17.26
C LYS A 792 4.28 4.20 16.66
N GLU A 793 4.34 2.88 16.80
CA GLU A 793 3.19 2.04 16.46
C GLU A 793 2.03 2.44 17.38
N VAL A 794 0.87 2.74 16.77
CA VAL A 794 -0.38 2.99 17.48
C VAL A 794 -0.85 1.63 17.98
N ASN A 795 -0.21 1.12 19.02
CA ASN A 795 -0.38 -0.27 19.48
C ASN A 795 -1.85 -0.56 19.82
N PRO A 796 -2.58 -1.35 19.00
CA PRO A 796 -3.88 -1.89 19.40
C PRO A 796 -3.68 -3.05 20.39
N ALA A 797 -2.44 -3.54 20.51
CA ALA A 797 -2.06 -4.73 21.27
C ALA A 797 -2.22 -4.61 22.79
N HIS A 798 -2.38 -3.40 23.35
CA HIS A 798 -2.66 -3.25 24.78
C HIS A 798 -4.14 -3.42 25.14
N ASN A 799 -5.06 -3.28 24.18
CA ASN A 799 -6.49 -3.53 24.40
C ASN A 799 -7.05 -4.41 23.28
N ALA A 800 -7.04 -5.73 23.49
CA ALA A 800 -7.68 -6.69 22.58
C ALA A 800 -9.15 -6.32 22.24
N SER A 801 -9.84 -5.59 23.14
CA SER A 801 -11.18 -5.05 22.91
C SER A 801 -11.25 -4.02 21.79
N VAL A 802 -10.27 -3.12 21.66
CA VAL A 802 -10.29 -2.06 20.64
C VAL A 802 -10.02 -2.63 19.25
N LYS A 803 -9.10 -3.61 19.15
CA LYS A 803 -8.88 -4.36 17.89
C LYS A 803 -10.17 -5.08 17.46
N CYS A 804 -10.85 -5.68 18.43
CA CYS A 804 -12.13 -6.34 18.26
C CYS A 804 -13.22 -5.41 17.72
N ASP A 805 -13.38 -4.25 18.34
CA ASP A 805 -14.39 -3.27 17.95
C ASP A 805 -14.13 -2.73 16.55
N ARG A 806 -12.85 -2.56 16.16
CA ARG A 806 -12.45 -2.19 14.80
C ARG A 806 -12.78 -3.28 13.76
N MET A 807 -12.55 -4.55 14.07
CA MET A 807 -12.89 -5.64 13.15
C MET A 807 -14.42 -5.87 13.04
N ARG A 808 -15.17 -5.46 14.08
CA ARG A 808 -16.64 -5.46 14.08
C ARG A 808 -17.25 -4.25 13.42
N SER A 809 -16.58 -3.09 13.45
CA SER A 809 -17.09 -1.85 12.88
C SER A 809 -17.17 -1.98 11.36
N GLN A 810 -18.38 -2.25 10.89
CA GLN A 810 -18.68 -2.25 9.46
C GLN A 810 -18.79 -0.78 9.03
N LYS A 811 -17.80 -0.32 8.26
CA LYS A 811 -17.91 0.99 7.61
C LYS A 811 -19.06 0.96 6.60
N LEU A 812 -19.62 2.13 6.31
CA LEU A 812 -20.66 2.25 5.29
C LEU A 812 -20.11 1.76 3.95
N ARG A 813 -20.93 0.99 3.23
CA ARG A 813 -20.65 0.47 1.88
C ARG A 813 -21.94 0.44 1.08
N ARG A 814 -21.82 0.51 -0.25
CA ARG A 814 -22.94 0.31 -1.17
C ARG A 814 -22.88 -1.09 -1.74
N ARG A 815 -23.97 -1.86 -1.59
CA ARG A 815 -24.06 -3.22 -2.13
C ARG A 815 -24.05 -3.20 -3.67
N PRO A 816 -23.60 -4.29 -4.32
CA PRO A 816 -23.87 -4.49 -5.74
C PRO A 816 -25.37 -4.49 -6.01
N ASP A 817 -25.79 -3.89 -7.13
CA ASP A 817 -27.20 -3.74 -7.50
C ASP A 817 -27.85 -5.08 -7.89
N THR A 818 -27.06 -6.01 -8.44
CA THR A 818 -27.54 -7.31 -8.90
C THR A 818 -27.18 -8.43 -7.93
N CYS A 819 -28.11 -9.37 -7.76
CA CYS A 819 -27.93 -10.56 -6.94
C CYS A 819 -28.72 -11.74 -7.53
N HIS A 820 -28.02 -12.85 -7.79
CA HIS A 820 -28.61 -14.07 -8.34
C HIS A 820 -28.46 -15.24 -7.37
N ALA A 821 -29.31 -15.28 -6.34
CA ALA A 821 -29.21 -16.30 -5.29
C ALA A 821 -30.02 -17.59 -5.57
N PHE A 822 -31.18 -17.45 -6.22
CA PHE A 822 -32.14 -18.53 -6.41
C PHE A 822 -32.87 -18.44 -7.75
N HIS A 823 -33.05 -19.59 -8.39
CA HIS A 823 -33.90 -19.74 -9.57
C HIS A 823 -34.78 -21.00 -9.44
N PRO A 824 -36.08 -20.95 -9.78
CA PRO A 824 -36.99 -22.10 -9.63
C PRO A 824 -36.65 -23.29 -10.54
N GLU A 825 -36.06 -23.05 -11.72
CA GLU A 825 -35.65 -24.10 -12.68
C GLU A 825 -34.27 -24.71 -12.38
N GLU A 826 -33.62 -24.32 -11.28
CA GLU A 826 -32.31 -24.83 -10.90
C GLU A 826 -32.35 -26.34 -10.62
N ASN A 827 -31.52 -27.11 -11.31
CA ASN A 827 -31.37 -28.53 -11.03
C ASN A 827 -30.56 -28.75 -9.74
N ALA A 828 -31.25 -29.07 -8.65
CA ALA A 828 -30.66 -29.39 -7.36
C ALA A 828 -30.28 -30.87 -7.17
N GLN A 829 -30.56 -31.74 -8.17
CA GLN A 829 -30.29 -33.18 -8.06
C GLN A 829 -28.83 -33.55 -8.36
N ASP A 830 -28.10 -32.67 -9.02
CA ASP A 830 -26.68 -32.86 -9.35
C ASP A 830 -25.80 -32.47 -8.15
N CYS A 831 -25.53 -33.46 -7.29
CA CYS A 831 -24.79 -33.33 -6.04
C CYS A 831 -23.67 -34.39 -5.93
N GLY A 832 -22.45 -33.99 -6.28
CA GLY A 832 -21.21 -34.75 -6.12
C GLY A 832 -20.77 -35.51 -7.38
N GLY A 833 -19.55 -35.24 -7.85
CA GLY A 833 -18.90 -35.93 -8.96
C GLY A 833 -18.25 -37.24 -8.50
N ALA A 834 -19.00 -38.33 -8.51
CA ALA A 834 -18.39 -39.65 -8.61
C ALA A 834 -18.37 -40.04 -10.09
N ALA A 835 -17.19 -40.33 -10.63
CA ALA A 835 -17.11 -41.11 -11.85
C ALA A 835 -17.69 -42.50 -11.54
N GLU A 836 -18.99 -42.67 -11.73
CA GLU A 836 -19.54 -44.02 -11.85
C GLU A 836 -18.86 -44.63 -13.08
N LEU A 837 -17.90 -45.51 -12.86
CA LEU A 837 -17.46 -46.46 -13.87
C LEU A 837 -18.69 -47.30 -14.22
N SER A 838 -19.46 -46.85 -15.20
CA SER A 838 -20.52 -47.67 -15.78
C SER A 838 -19.83 -48.88 -16.40
N ILE A 839 -19.91 -50.02 -15.73
CA ILE A 839 -19.43 -51.28 -16.27
C ILE A 839 -20.28 -51.56 -17.50
N SER A 840 -19.71 -51.33 -18.68
CA SER A 840 -20.36 -51.71 -19.92
C SER A 840 -20.60 -53.23 -19.90
N PRO A 841 -21.83 -53.72 -20.04
CA PRO A 841 -22.12 -55.15 -20.08
C PRO A 841 -21.45 -55.86 -21.28
N THR A 842 -20.91 -55.10 -22.25
CA THR A 842 -20.17 -55.65 -23.39
C THR A 842 -18.78 -56.20 -23.03
N LEU A 843 -18.18 -55.78 -21.92
CA LEU A 843 -16.86 -56.25 -21.48
C LEU A 843 -16.90 -57.59 -20.70
N LEU A 844 -18.09 -58.03 -20.27
CA LEU A 844 -18.29 -59.30 -19.56
C LEU A 844 -18.37 -60.54 -20.49
N PHE A 845 -18.41 -60.36 -21.81
CA PHE A 845 -18.59 -61.44 -22.79
C PHE A 845 -17.35 -61.75 -23.65
N LEU A 846 -16.17 -61.23 -23.32
CA LEU A 846 -14.92 -61.65 -23.99
C LEU A 846 -14.33 -62.91 -23.31
N PRO A 847 -14.21 -64.06 -24.01
CA PRO A 847 -13.69 -65.29 -23.42
C PRO A 847 -12.17 -65.21 -23.17
N PRO A 848 -11.63 -65.88 -22.13
CA PRO A 848 -10.22 -65.85 -21.77
C PRO A 848 -9.45 -66.86 -22.63
N VAL A 849 -9.12 -66.51 -23.87
CA VAL A 849 -8.28 -67.38 -24.74
C VAL A 849 -6.96 -66.70 -25.16
N LEU A 850 -6.66 -65.50 -24.65
CA LEU A 850 -5.47 -64.74 -25.07
C LEU A 850 -4.46 -64.43 -23.96
N LEU A 851 -4.38 -65.26 -22.91
CA LEU A 851 -3.38 -65.11 -21.83
C LEU A 851 -2.44 -66.30 -21.66
N LEU A 852 -2.29 -67.14 -22.69
CA LEU A 852 -1.21 -68.12 -22.79
C LEU A 852 -0.64 -68.12 -24.22
N ARG A 853 0.19 -67.14 -24.53
CA ARG A 853 1.32 -67.28 -25.46
C ARG A 853 2.39 -66.23 -25.20
#